data_AF-A0A938V7C8-F1
#
_entry.id   AF-A0A938V7C8-F1
#
_cell.length_a   1.000
_cell.length_b   1.000
_cell.length_c   1.000
_cell.angle_alpha   90.00
_cell.angle_beta   90.00
_cell.angle_gamma   90.00
#
_symmetry.space_group_name_H-M   'P 1'
#
loop_
_entity.id
_entity.type
_entity.pdbx_description
1 polymer ?
#
loop_
_entity_poly.entity_id
_entity_poly.type
_entity_poly.pdbx_seq_one_letter_code
_entity_poly.pdbx_strand_id
1 'polypeptide(L)'
;MSFKKALTVYRKELLELFRDRRTLFTTIILPLILYPLIFVGYSALMTRQTGVLEQKGAIIAVVDSADDASSRIIVSHLDKIDHFKPPEIKDQIQQQYDDKFIDGIVTIRDTTLTSGINGYQISVQFDRATDKGRMIIDKLRRAFASAEKEVLSGMLQERGVSDKLLDAMIVKEIDTSTRQKKMGMVLGMILPYLMIVLLVTSAAVVAADLVAGEKERKTLETLLVSAVARNEIVLGKYLTIITFAFLNVVINLFSLFFSMKYMLSMSGIQTEGVKIPLEGFGILLLAMIPLATLFAAILLSISTFSRHMKEARSYEQPLLMVTIMLAMISFFPAIEMNKLLALVPVINISLLFKAVMINEYQLSHLLLTIGSTVVYDILAIWMTIRLFNSEGVLFRVDDDTSIKNIRKEKRSLFNPFYGLVYFTLSLLVWFYLGMLLQSGKDKLEGLVQSQLLLILLPVLLIIRILKLKANEVLRFKLPKANQLLLLPFIAIPAMLIVAYLMQSINMVFPISQKYIESMQALMNISANPWILLLTLALLPGICEEVLFRGWLMRFYESSGKVIAVVCTALFFAVFHLDPVRLLPTFLLGLLLGYLTIRSGSIISSMISHTINNGFAVLVASFEGAWIIRSLFGASGQIHHWMMPPVVLIFIIALLMFHKATANKELKCVE
;
A
#
# COMPACT_ATOMS: atom_id res chain seq x y z
N MET A 1 4.59 -21.73 -37.70
CA MET A 1 5.45 -20.77 -36.98
C MET A 1 6.87 -21.29 -37.03
N SER A 2 7.78 -20.58 -37.69
CA SER A 2 9.20 -20.90 -37.76
C SER A 2 9.94 -20.12 -36.67
N PHE A 3 10.44 -20.83 -35.66
CA PHE A 3 11.23 -20.23 -34.58
C PHE A 3 12.48 -19.49 -35.09
N LYS A 4 13.06 -19.96 -36.21
CA LYS A 4 14.20 -19.29 -36.86
C LYS A 4 13.86 -17.87 -37.32
N LYS A 5 12.66 -17.66 -37.87
CA LYS A 5 12.21 -16.32 -38.32
C LYS A 5 11.98 -15.38 -37.14
N ALA A 6 11.32 -15.85 -36.09
CA ALA A 6 11.14 -15.10 -34.86
C ALA A 6 12.49 -14.71 -34.22
N LEU A 7 13.47 -15.61 -34.23
CA LEU A 7 14.82 -15.35 -33.73
C LEU A 7 15.58 -14.31 -34.56
N THR A 8 15.37 -14.27 -35.88
CA THR A 8 15.94 -13.21 -36.73
C THR A 8 15.39 -11.84 -36.36
N VAL A 9 14.06 -11.73 -36.17
CA VAL A 9 13.42 -10.48 -35.69
C VAL A 9 14.01 -10.10 -34.33
N TYR A 10 14.01 -11.01 -33.36
CA TYR A 10 14.59 -10.80 -32.04
C TYR A 10 16.02 -10.26 -32.08
N ARG A 11 16.90 -10.85 -32.90
CA ARG A 11 18.30 -10.40 -33.04
C ARG A 11 18.40 -8.99 -33.63
N LYS A 12 17.58 -8.67 -34.63
CA LYS A 12 17.48 -7.32 -35.19
C LYS A 12 17.10 -6.32 -34.10
N GLU A 13 16.02 -6.60 -33.38
CA GLU A 13 15.51 -5.69 -32.33
C GLU A 13 16.51 -5.49 -31.19
N LEU A 14 17.16 -6.56 -30.74
CA LEU A 14 18.22 -6.46 -29.73
C LEU A 14 19.35 -5.53 -30.18
N LEU A 15 19.85 -5.70 -31.41
CA LEU A 15 20.97 -4.91 -31.93
C LEU A 15 20.62 -3.42 -32.02
N GLU A 16 19.37 -3.07 -32.33
CA GLU A 16 18.89 -1.69 -32.35
C GLU A 16 18.85 -1.10 -30.94
N LEU A 17 18.28 -1.83 -29.97
CA LEU A 17 18.18 -1.35 -28.58
C LEU A 17 19.53 -1.23 -27.88
N PHE A 18 20.49 -2.12 -28.17
CA PHE A 18 21.87 -1.98 -27.67
C PHE A 18 22.60 -0.76 -28.23
N ARG A 19 22.10 -0.14 -29.31
CA ARG A 19 22.64 1.13 -29.84
C ARG A 19 21.94 2.36 -29.28
N ASP A 20 20.75 2.19 -28.69
CA ASP A 20 20.01 3.29 -28.05
C ASP A 20 20.56 3.60 -26.66
N ARG A 21 21.29 4.72 -26.56
CA ARG A 21 21.86 5.23 -25.32
C ARG A 21 20.81 5.48 -24.24
N ARG A 22 19.60 5.88 -24.62
CA ARG A 22 18.52 6.18 -23.66
C ARG A 22 18.05 4.89 -22.99
N THR A 23 17.77 3.86 -23.78
CA THR A 23 17.36 2.55 -23.29
C THR A 23 18.45 1.90 -22.43
N LEU A 24 19.72 1.98 -22.86
CA LEU A 24 20.85 1.50 -22.06
C LEU A 24 20.99 2.26 -20.73
N PHE A 25 20.82 3.59 -20.74
CA PHE A 25 20.90 4.38 -19.52
C PHE A 25 19.85 3.95 -18.51
N THR A 26 18.58 3.83 -18.91
CA THR A 26 17.50 3.44 -18.00
C THR A 26 17.59 1.98 -17.54
N THR A 27 18.06 1.09 -18.41
CA THR A 27 18.13 -0.35 -18.13
C THR A 27 19.33 -0.73 -17.27
N ILE A 28 20.49 -0.09 -17.50
CA ILE A 28 21.78 -0.48 -16.91
C ILE A 28 22.29 0.58 -15.94
N ILE A 29 22.49 1.81 -16.42
CA ILE A 29 23.22 2.85 -15.69
C ILE A 29 22.41 3.35 -14.49
N LEU A 30 21.12 3.61 -14.67
CA LEU A 30 20.25 4.15 -13.64
C LEU A 30 20.21 3.24 -12.38
N PRO A 31 19.92 1.93 -12.47
CA PRO A 31 20.07 0.99 -11.36
C PRO A 31 21.44 1.00 -10.66
N LEU A 32 22.53 1.02 -11.44
CA LEU A 32 23.89 0.95 -10.91
C LEU A 32 24.28 2.20 -10.10
N ILE A 33 23.67 3.34 -10.40
CA ILE A 33 23.91 4.59 -9.67
C ILE A 33 22.89 4.77 -8.53
N LEU A 34 21.62 4.45 -8.78
CA LEU A 34 20.53 4.78 -7.87
C LEU A 34 20.66 4.07 -6.52
N TYR A 35 20.92 2.75 -6.49
CA TYR A 35 21.04 2.04 -5.21
C TYR A 35 22.24 2.54 -4.40
N PRO A 36 23.48 2.63 -4.93
CA PRO A 36 24.59 3.19 -4.16
C PRO A 36 24.31 4.59 -3.64
N LEU A 37 23.70 5.45 -4.46
CA LEU A 37 23.36 6.82 -4.04
C LEU A 37 22.37 6.84 -2.88
N ILE A 38 21.31 6.01 -2.93
CA ILE A 38 20.33 5.90 -1.85
C ILE A 38 20.99 5.37 -0.57
N PHE A 39 21.81 4.32 -0.67
CA PHE A 39 22.47 3.72 0.48
C PHE A 39 23.50 4.68 1.12
N VAL A 40 24.33 5.34 0.30
CA VAL A 40 25.30 6.36 0.77
C VAL A 40 24.56 7.56 1.37
N GLY A 41 23.53 8.06 0.69
CA GLY A 41 22.73 9.19 1.17
C GLY A 41 22.01 8.89 2.48
N TYR A 42 21.40 7.70 2.59
CA TYR A 42 20.76 7.23 3.82
C TYR A 42 21.78 7.09 4.96
N SER A 43 22.92 6.44 4.71
CA SER A 43 23.98 6.30 5.73
C SER A 43 24.52 7.65 6.18
N ALA A 44 24.77 8.58 5.26
CA ALA A 44 25.26 9.92 5.58
C ALA A 44 24.25 10.72 6.42
N LEU A 45 22.95 10.63 6.08
CA LEU A 45 21.88 11.25 6.87
C LEU A 45 21.79 10.65 8.26
N MET A 46 21.85 9.32 8.39
CA MET A 46 21.78 8.63 9.68
C MET A 46 22.98 8.96 10.57
N THR A 47 24.21 8.88 10.04
CA THR A 47 25.43 9.25 10.78
C THR A 47 25.41 10.71 11.21
N ARG A 48 24.90 11.62 10.35
CA ARG A 48 24.75 13.04 10.70
C ARG A 48 23.68 13.25 11.77
N GLN A 49 22.55 12.54 11.70
CA GLN A 49 21.49 12.64 12.71
C GLN A 49 21.99 12.17 14.08
N THR A 50 22.62 10.99 14.16
CA THR A 50 23.19 10.49 15.41
C THR A 50 24.29 11.41 15.94
N GLY A 51 25.22 11.86 15.09
CA GLY A 51 26.31 12.75 15.50
C GLY A 51 25.83 14.13 15.96
N VAL A 52 24.83 14.73 15.31
CA VAL A 52 24.25 16.01 15.74
C VAL A 52 23.49 15.87 17.06
N LEU A 53 22.76 14.77 17.26
CA LEU A 53 22.07 14.49 18.52
C LEU A 53 23.06 14.26 19.66
N GLU A 54 24.15 13.53 19.41
CA GLU A 54 25.21 13.29 20.40
C GLU A 54 25.96 14.57 20.76
N GLN A 55 26.36 15.39 19.77
CA GLN A 55 27.10 16.64 20.00
C GLN A 55 26.26 17.72 20.68
N LYS A 56 24.96 17.83 20.36
CA LYS A 56 24.07 18.79 21.02
C LYS A 56 23.85 18.47 22.49
N GLY A 57 24.02 17.20 22.87
CA GLY A 57 23.80 16.77 24.24
C GLY A 57 22.35 16.82 24.67
N ALA A 58 22.12 16.53 25.94
CA ALA A 58 20.83 16.65 26.59
C ALA A 58 20.96 17.49 27.86
N ILE A 59 20.01 18.41 28.07
CA ILE A 59 19.91 19.14 29.33
C ILE A 59 19.01 18.31 30.24
N ILE A 60 19.56 17.80 31.34
CA ILE A 60 18.81 16.96 32.27
C ILE A 60 18.88 17.59 33.65
N ALA A 61 17.70 17.84 34.23
CA ALA A 61 17.61 18.27 35.61
C ALA A 61 17.65 17.06 36.53
N VAL A 62 18.51 17.14 37.54
CA VAL A 62 18.58 16.15 38.61
C VAL A 62 18.03 16.80 39.87
N VAL A 63 16.96 16.21 40.41
CA VAL A 63 16.33 16.60 41.67
C VAL A 63 16.63 15.50 42.68
N ASP A 64 17.63 15.71 43.50
CA ASP A 64 17.98 14.81 44.61
C ASP A 64 17.34 15.33 45.89
N SER A 65 16.33 14.61 46.39
CA SER A 65 15.67 14.91 47.66
C SER A 65 16.21 14.08 48.84
N ALA A 66 17.08 13.10 48.58
CA ALA A 66 17.65 12.23 49.61
C ALA A 66 18.95 12.82 50.21
N ASP A 67 19.78 13.47 49.39
CA ASP A 67 21.00 14.21 49.76
C ASP A 67 21.98 13.46 50.71
N ASP A 68 22.18 12.16 50.49
CA ASP A 68 23.08 11.33 51.29
C ASP A 68 24.33 10.88 50.50
N ALA A 69 25.18 10.07 51.11
CA ALA A 69 26.42 9.62 50.47
C ALA A 69 26.16 8.72 49.25
N SER A 70 25.07 7.94 49.25
CA SER A 70 24.74 7.02 48.16
C SER A 70 24.02 7.72 47.00
N SER A 71 23.16 8.70 47.31
CA SER A 71 22.53 9.54 46.29
C SER A 71 23.57 10.35 45.51
N ARG A 72 24.64 10.85 46.17
CA ARG A 72 25.79 11.50 45.52
C ARG A 72 26.53 10.60 44.55
N ILE A 73 26.66 9.30 44.84
CA ILE A 73 27.27 8.32 43.92
C ILE A 73 26.41 8.22 42.65
N ILE A 74 25.09 8.13 42.79
CA ILE A 74 24.15 8.07 41.66
C ILE A 74 24.27 9.33 40.79
N VAL A 75 24.30 10.52 41.40
CA VAL A 75 24.47 11.79 40.69
C VAL A 75 25.83 11.84 39.96
N SER A 76 26.91 11.36 40.58
CA SER A 76 28.25 11.37 39.96
C SER A 76 28.35 10.51 38.69
N HIS A 77 27.54 9.46 38.56
CA HIS A 77 27.46 8.65 37.34
C HIS A 77 26.63 9.32 36.25
N LEU A 78 25.67 10.17 36.62
CA LEU A 78 24.92 10.98 35.67
C LEU A 78 25.80 12.09 35.07
N ASP A 79 26.69 12.69 35.87
CA ASP A 79 27.63 13.73 35.44
C ASP A 79 28.73 13.20 34.49
N LYS A 80 29.02 11.88 34.57
CA LYS A 80 29.96 11.20 33.66
C LYS A 80 29.36 10.91 32.28
N ILE A 81 28.08 11.17 32.06
CA ILE A 81 27.45 10.93 30.77
C ILE A 81 27.89 12.01 29.78
N ASP A 82 28.59 11.59 28.73
CA ASP A 82 29.05 12.51 27.68
C ASP A 82 27.91 13.34 27.09
N HIS A 83 28.14 14.65 27.07
CA HIS A 83 27.23 15.68 26.59
C HIS A 83 25.92 15.81 27.38
N PHE A 84 25.86 15.32 28.63
CA PHE A 84 24.79 15.68 29.55
C PHE A 84 25.17 16.93 30.32
N LYS A 85 24.27 17.92 30.36
CA LYS A 85 24.49 19.17 31.09
C LYS A 85 23.38 19.39 32.11
N PRO A 86 23.70 19.86 33.32
CA PRO A 86 22.67 20.34 34.23
C PRO A 86 22.02 21.62 33.68
N PRO A 87 20.77 21.93 34.05
CA PRO A 87 20.12 23.20 33.69
C PRO A 87 20.86 24.38 34.32
N GLU A 88 20.91 25.52 33.61
CA GLU A 88 21.52 26.76 34.11
C GLU A 88 20.76 27.36 35.30
N ILE A 89 19.44 27.18 35.34
CA ILE A 89 18.56 27.65 36.42
C ILE A 89 17.92 26.43 37.09
N LYS A 90 18.19 26.24 38.39
CA LYS A 90 17.69 25.09 39.17
C LYS A 90 16.24 25.25 39.67
N ASP A 91 15.65 26.43 39.53
CA ASP A 91 14.27 26.71 39.92
C ASP A 91 13.27 26.46 38.77
N GLN A 92 12.02 26.13 39.09
CA GLN A 92 10.93 25.91 38.11
C GLN A 92 11.21 24.81 37.07
N ILE A 93 11.89 23.73 37.48
CA ILE A 93 12.29 22.60 36.62
C ILE A 93 11.11 22.04 35.79
N GLN A 94 9.91 21.94 36.38
CA GLN A 94 8.73 21.42 35.68
C GLN A 94 8.29 22.34 34.54
N GLN A 95 8.28 23.66 34.78
CA GLN A 95 7.92 24.65 33.78
C GLN A 95 8.96 24.70 32.65
N GLN A 96 10.25 24.60 32.98
CA GLN A 96 11.33 24.52 31.99
C GLN A 96 11.28 23.24 31.14
N TYR A 97 10.80 22.12 31.70
CA TYR A 97 10.56 20.90 30.95
C TYR A 97 9.34 21.04 30.00
N ASP A 98 8.25 21.63 30.49
CA ASP A 98 7.04 21.87 29.68
C ASP A 98 7.32 22.86 28.52
N ASP A 99 8.17 23.87 28.78
CA ASP A 99 8.66 24.84 27.80
C ASP A 99 9.80 24.29 26.90
N LYS A 100 10.23 23.04 27.13
CA LYS A 100 11.26 22.30 26.38
C LYS A 100 12.68 22.88 26.46
N PHE A 101 13.00 23.62 27.52
CA PHE A 101 14.37 24.02 27.85
C PHE A 101 15.18 22.86 28.48
N ILE A 102 14.48 21.94 29.15
CA ILE A 102 15.06 20.72 29.73
C ILE A 102 14.55 19.52 28.95
N ASP A 103 15.46 18.62 28.57
CA ASP A 103 15.14 17.43 27.76
C ASP A 103 14.69 16.23 28.63
N GLY A 104 14.95 16.25 29.95
CA GLY A 104 14.45 15.25 30.90
C GLY A 104 14.68 15.62 32.37
N ILE A 105 13.89 15.03 33.26
CA ILE A 105 14.00 15.21 34.72
C ILE A 105 14.29 13.85 35.36
N VAL A 106 15.34 13.79 36.18
CA VAL A 106 15.64 12.66 37.05
C VAL A 106 15.33 13.09 38.48
N THR A 107 14.44 12.38 39.16
CA THR A 107 14.12 12.62 40.57
C THR A 107 14.57 11.43 41.40
N ILE A 108 15.38 11.70 42.43
CA ILE A 108 15.88 10.71 43.39
C ILE A 108 15.22 11.02 44.73
N ARG A 109 14.51 10.04 45.29
CA ARG A 109 13.90 10.13 46.62
C ARG A 109 14.33 8.96 47.47
N ASP A 110 14.53 9.21 48.76
CA ASP A 110 14.67 8.16 49.74
C ASP A 110 13.33 7.43 49.92
N THR A 111 13.41 6.13 50.16
CA THR A 111 12.24 5.31 50.48
C THR A 111 12.65 4.24 51.47
N THR A 112 11.78 3.93 52.41
CA THR A 112 11.99 2.81 53.33
C THR A 112 11.39 1.56 52.72
N LEU A 113 12.26 0.60 52.37
CA LEU A 113 11.81 -0.72 51.96
C LEU A 113 11.19 -1.44 53.17
N THR A 114 10.26 -2.37 52.92
CA THR A 114 9.51 -3.17 53.92
C THR A 114 10.39 -3.93 54.93
N SER A 115 11.71 -3.93 54.74
CA SER A 115 12.72 -4.59 55.56
C SER A 115 13.48 -3.64 56.52
N GLY A 116 13.11 -2.35 56.60
CA GLY A 116 13.85 -1.35 57.39
C GLY A 116 15.15 -0.89 56.71
N ILE A 117 15.31 -1.17 55.42
CA ILE A 117 16.45 -0.76 54.60
C ILE A 117 16.10 0.54 53.90
N ASN A 118 16.99 1.53 53.99
CA ASN A 118 16.89 2.74 53.18
C ASN A 118 17.20 2.39 51.72
N GLY A 119 16.24 2.62 50.84
CA GLY A 119 16.36 2.48 49.39
C GLY A 119 16.12 3.81 48.69
N TYR A 120 16.28 3.81 47.36
CA TYR A 120 16.05 5.00 46.54
C TYR A 120 15.01 4.71 45.47
N GLN A 121 14.03 5.60 45.34
CA GLN A 121 13.12 5.62 44.22
C GLN A 121 13.64 6.64 43.19
N ILE A 122 14.06 6.15 42.03
CA ILE A 122 14.50 6.98 40.91
C ILE A 122 13.35 7.06 39.88
N SER A 123 12.89 8.28 39.60
CA SER A 123 11.87 8.55 38.57
C SER A 123 12.51 9.33 37.43
N VAL A 124 12.23 8.94 36.19
CA VAL A 124 12.75 9.62 34.99
C VAL A 124 11.59 10.08 34.13
N GLN A 125 11.48 11.39 33.92
CA GLN A 125 10.50 12.03 33.05
C GLN A 125 11.19 12.50 31.77
N PHE A 126 10.71 12.04 30.62
CA PHE A 126 11.27 12.36 29.30
C PHE A 126 10.22 12.14 28.19
N ASP A 127 10.43 12.78 27.04
CA ASP A 127 9.56 12.61 25.87
C ASP A 127 10.08 11.48 24.94
N ARG A 128 9.51 10.28 25.09
CA ARG A 128 9.86 9.10 24.28
C ARG A 128 9.51 9.23 22.79
N ALA A 129 8.66 10.18 22.40
CA ALA A 129 8.33 10.41 20.99
C ALA A 129 9.46 11.11 20.23
N THR A 130 10.41 11.72 20.93
CA THR A 130 11.56 12.42 20.33
C THR A 130 12.80 11.53 20.22
N ASP A 131 13.62 11.76 19.18
CA ASP A 131 14.91 11.07 19.03
C ASP A 131 15.87 11.35 20.20
N LYS A 132 15.84 12.58 20.72
CA LYS A 132 16.56 12.96 21.94
C LYS A 132 16.10 12.17 23.17
N GLY A 133 14.80 12.05 23.42
CA GLY A 133 14.28 11.30 24.57
C GLY A 133 14.61 9.82 24.53
N ARG A 134 14.63 9.21 23.32
CA ARG A 134 15.12 7.83 23.13
C ARG A 134 16.61 7.70 23.46
N MET A 135 17.44 8.64 23.00
CA MET A 135 18.87 8.66 23.35
C MET A 135 19.09 8.85 24.87
N ILE A 136 18.31 9.72 25.50
CA ILE A 136 18.41 10.04 26.94
C ILE A 136 18.16 8.79 27.78
N ILE A 137 17.06 8.06 27.53
CA ILE A 137 16.72 6.90 28.36
C ILE A 137 17.75 5.76 28.22
N ASP A 138 18.33 5.57 27.02
CA ASP A 138 19.35 4.54 26.78
C ASP A 138 20.69 4.86 27.47
N LYS A 139 21.03 6.15 27.61
CA LYS A 139 22.22 6.60 28.37
C LYS A 139 21.97 6.54 29.87
N LEU A 140 20.82 7.03 30.34
CA LEU A 140 20.43 7.01 31.75
C LEU A 140 20.37 5.58 32.31
N ARG A 141 19.80 4.62 31.58
CA ARG A 141 19.77 3.20 32.00
C ARG A 141 21.16 2.64 32.29
N ARG A 142 22.14 2.95 31.44
CA ARG A 142 23.54 2.49 31.61
C ARG A 142 24.22 3.13 32.82
N ALA A 143 23.98 4.42 33.04
CA ALA A 143 24.52 5.14 34.20
C ALA A 143 23.88 4.64 35.51
N PHE A 144 22.56 4.44 35.55
CA PHE A 144 21.89 3.89 36.74
C PHE A 144 22.33 2.47 37.06
N ALA A 145 22.49 1.59 36.06
CA ALA A 145 22.99 0.23 36.30
C ALA A 145 24.41 0.23 36.89
N SER A 146 25.26 1.19 36.47
CA SER A 146 26.62 1.33 37.01
C SER A 146 26.61 1.89 38.44
N ALA A 147 25.77 2.90 38.69
CA ALA A 147 25.60 3.50 40.01
C ALA A 147 24.99 2.52 41.03
N GLU A 148 23.98 1.75 40.61
CA GLU A 148 23.32 0.74 41.43
C GLU A 148 24.33 -0.31 41.93
N LYS A 149 25.21 -0.79 41.05
CA LYS A 149 26.25 -1.75 41.42
C LYS A 149 27.22 -1.19 42.46
N GLU A 150 27.65 0.06 42.32
CA GLU A 150 28.57 0.72 43.25
C GLU A 150 27.93 0.99 44.61
N VAL A 151 26.71 1.54 44.61
CA VAL A 151 25.94 1.80 45.83
C VAL A 151 25.62 0.52 46.60
N LEU A 152 25.21 -0.54 45.89
CA LEU A 152 24.87 -1.81 46.53
C LEU A 152 26.11 -2.54 47.07
N SER A 153 27.26 -2.46 46.39
CA SER A 153 28.53 -2.98 46.91
C SER A 153 28.97 -2.28 48.19
N GLY A 154 28.86 -0.95 48.26
CA GLY A 154 29.12 -0.19 49.49
C GLY A 154 28.23 -0.64 50.66
N MET A 155 26.92 -0.77 50.43
CA MET A 155 25.97 -1.23 51.46
C MET A 155 26.20 -2.67 51.93
N LEU A 156 26.75 -3.54 51.08
CA LEU A 156 27.08 -4.92 51.43
C LEU A 156 28.37 -5.00 52.25
N GLN A 157 29.39 -4.24 51.87
CA GLN A 157 30.66 -4.17 52.60
C GLN A 157 30.49 -3.62 54.03
N GLU A 158 29.70 -2.57 54.22
CA GLU A 158 29.39 -2.02 55.55
C GLU A 158 28.71 -3.03 56.49
N ARG A 159 28.00 -4.01 55.92
CA ARG A 159 27.30 -5.07 56.67
C ARG A 159 28.06 -6.39 56.72
N GLY A 160 29.31 -6.43 56.26
CA GLY A 160 30.14 -7.63 56.24
C GLY A 160 29.65 -8.74 55.31
N VAL A 161 28.80 -8.40 54.33
CA VAL A 161 28.25 -9.33 53.35
C VAL A 161 29.13 -9.34 52.10
N SER A 162 29.43 -10.52 51.57
CA SER A 162 30.29 -10.64 50.39
C SER A 162 29.64 -10.05 49.14
N ASP A 163 30.41 -9.21 48.41
CA ASP A 163 30.04 -8.67 47.09
C ASP A 163 29.67 -9.77 46.07
N LYS A 164 30.04 -11.04 46.30
CA LYS A 164 29.66 -12.19 45.46
C LYS A 164 28.14 -12.42 45.38
N LEU A 165 27.34 -11.87 46.30
CA LEU A 165 25.88 -11.89 46.23
C LEU A 165 25.31 -11.00 45.12
N LEU A 166 26.05 -9.97 44.68
CA LEU A 166 25.67 -9.10 43.56
C LEU A 166 25.70 -9.84 42.22
N ASP A 167 26.59 -10.81 42.10
CA ASP A 167 26.75 -11.63 40.89
C ASP A 167 25.78 -12.84 40.87
N ALA A 168 24.88 -12.95 41.86
CA ALA A 168 23.92 -14.06 41.95
C ALA A 168 22.87 -14.06 40.83
N MET A 169 22.59 -12.89 40.24
CA MET A 169 21.66 -12.74 39.12
C MET A 169 22.29 -11.88 38.01
N ILE A 170 22.87 -12.55 37.01
CA ILE A 170 23.36 -11.89 35.80
C ILE A 170 22.21 -11.84 34.80
N VAL A 171 21.48 -10.72 34.76
CA VAL A 171 20.48 -10.47 33.72
C VAL A 171 21.21 -10.14 32.43
N LYS A 172 21.42 -11.16 31.60
CA LYS A 172 21.97 -10.99 30.25
C LYS A 172 20.80 -10.67 29.33
N GLU A 173 20.65 -9.41 28.97
CA GLU A 173 19.69 -8.99 27.95
C GLU A 173 20.20 -9.51 26.59
N ILE A 174 19.61 -10.60 26.12
CA ILE A 174 19.94 -11.18 24.81
C ILE A 174 18.95 -10.57 23.82
N ASP A 175 19.36 -9.51 23.11
CA ASP A 175 18.61 -9.01 21.95
C ASP A 175 18.60 -10.10 20.87
N THR A 176 17.52 -10.87 20.80
CA THR A 176 17.31 -11.87 19.75
C THR A 176 17.02 -11.24 18.39
N SER A 177 16.69 -9.94 18.34
CA SER A 177 16.53 -9.19 17.10
C SER A 177 17.90 -8.69 16.64
N THR A 178 18.55 -9.49 15.79
CA THR A 178 19.83 -9.09 15.19
C THR A 178 19.68 -7.71 14.52
N ARG A 179 20.71 -6.85 14.61
CA ARG A 179 20.74 -5.58 13.82
C ARG A 179 20.44 -5.85 12.34
N GLN A 180 20.84 -7.03 11.84
CA GLN A 180 20.50 -7.54 10.53
C GLN A 180 18.98 -7.64 10.28
N LYS A 181 18.19 -8.16 11.23
CA LYS A 181 16.73 -8.27 11.10
C LYS A 181 16.06 -6.89 11.03
N LYS A 182 16.51 -5.95 11.88
CA LYS A 182 16.02 -4.54 11.87
C LYS A 182 16.35 -3.85 10.55
N MET A 183 17.57 -4.04 10.05
CA MET A 183 18.02 -3.48 8.78
C MET A 183 17.32 -4.13 7.57
N GLY A 184 17.15 -5.45 7.58
CA GLY A 184 16.39 -6.21 6.58
C GLY A 184 14.92 -5.79 6.52
N MET A 185 14.34 -5.41 7.65
CA MET A 185 12.98 -4.87 7.70
C MET A 185 12.87 -3.51 7.02
N VAL A 186 13.74 -2.55 7.35
CA VAL A 186 13.73 -1.21 6.72
C VAL A 186 14.00 -1.30 5.22
N LEU A 187 15.00 -2.07 4.83
CA LEU A 187 15.36 -2.26 3.42
C LEU A 187 14.27 -3.04 2.67
N GLY A 188 13.68 -4.06 3.30
CA GLY A 188 12.56 -4.84 2.77
C GLY A 188 11.28 -4.03 2.55
N MET A 189 11.16 -2.84 3.13
CA MET A 189 10.03 -1.93 2.89
C MET A 189 10.19 -1.13 1.59
N ILE A 190 11.39 -0.59 1.33
CA ILE A 190 11.66 0.38 0.24
C ILE A 190 12.13 -0.29 -1.06
N LEU A 191 13.02 -1.26 -0.95
CA LEU A 191 13.69 -1.84 -2.11
C LEU A 191 12.77 -2.58 -3.10
N PRO A 192 11.77 -3.37 -2.66
CA PRO A 192 10.89 -4.07 -3.60
C PRO A 192 10.14 -3.10 -4.51
N TYR A 193 9.64 -2.01 -3.92
CA TYR A 193 8.98 -0.92 -4.63
C TYR A 193 9.88 -0.35 -5.74
N LEU A 194 11.13 0.01 -5.42
CA LEU A 194 12.07 0.56 -6.40
C LEU A 194 12.39 -0.44 -7.52
N MET A 195 12.62 -1.71 -7.17
CA MET A 195 12.94 -2.74 -8.15
C MET A 195 11.83 -2.94 -9.17
N ILE A 196 10.58 -3.01 -8.70
CA ILE A 196 9.42 -3.20 -9.57
C ILE A 196 9.20 -1.95 -10.44
N VAL A 197 9.36 -0.74 -9.88
CA VAL A 197 9.26 0.50 -10.65
C VAL A 197 10.32 0.58 -11.76
N LEU A 198 11.57 0.22 -11.46
CA LEU A 198 12.66 0.20 -12.45
C LEU A 198 12.44 -0.86 -13.53
N LEU A 199 11.92 -2.03 -13.15
CA LEU A 199 11.53 -3.08 -14.08
C LEU A 199 10.46 -2.57 -15.07
N VAL A 200 9.37 -1.99 -14.57
CA VAL A 200 8.28 -1.51 -15.45
C VAL A 200 8.73 -0.33 -16.29
N THR A 201 9.44 0.64 -15.71
CA THR A 201 9.90 1.83 -16.46
C THR A 201 10.90 1.48 -17.55
N SER A 202 11.84 0.56 -17.30
CA SER A 202 12.77 0.09 -18.32
C SER A 202 12.08 -0.70 -19.43
N ALA A 203 11.22 -1.66 -19.07
CA ALA A 203 10.46 -2.45 -20.04
C ALA A 203 9.50 -1.57 -20.87
N ALA A 204 8.91 -0.52 -20.29
CA ALA A 204 8.01 0.41 -20.97
C ALA A 204 8.74 1.22 -22.04
N VAL A 205 9.95 1.72 -21.74
CA VAL A 205 10.78 2.43 -22.73
C VAL A 205 11.07 1.54 -23.95
N VAL A 206 11.38 0.26 -23.70
CA VAL A 206 11.66 -0.73 -24.75
C VAL A 206 10.40 -1.08 -25.54
N ALA A 207 9.29 -1.37 -24.85
CA ALA A 207 8.03 -1.76 -25.49
C ALA A 207 7.47 -0.64 -26.38
N ALA A 208 7.51 0.61 -25.91
CA ALA A 208 7.07 1.78 -26.67
C ALA A 208 7.86 1.97 -27.97
N ASP A 209 9.18 1.74 -27.98
CA ASP A 209 9.98 1.90 -29.19
C ASP A 209 9.77 0.75 -30.19
N LEU A 210 9.65 -0.49 -29.70
CA LEU A 210 9.56 -1.67 -30.55
C LEU A 210 8.30 -1.76 -31.41
N VAL A 211 7.17 -1.20 -30.97
CA VAL A 211 5.91 -1.26 -31.75
C VAL A 211 5.42 0.14 -32.09
N ALA A 212 5.09 0.97 -31.10
CA ALA A 212 4.61 2.33 -31.37
C ALA A 212 5.67 3.20 -32.07
N GLY A 213 6.96 3.02 -31.77
CA GLY A 213 8.06 3.67 -32.47
C GLY A 213 8.21 3.23 -33.92
N GLU A 214 8.07 1.93 -34.20
CA GLU A 214 8.07 1.44 -35.59
C GLU A 214 6.83 1.88 -36.39
N LYS A 215 5.67 1.98 -35.74
CA LYS A 215 4.47 2.58 -36.35
C LYS A 215 4.67 4.05 -36.68
N GLU A 216 5.24 4.82 -35.75
CA GLU A 216 5.56 6.24 -35.96
C GLU A 216 6.54 6.44 -37.14
N ARG A 217 7.50 5.51 -37.28
CA ARG A 217 8.49 5.51 -38.38
C ARG A 217 7.97 4.89 -39.68
N LYS A 218 6.75 4.33 -39.70
CA LYS A 218 6.17 3.56 -40.82
C LYS A 218 7.04 2.38 -41.28
N THR A 219 7.79 1.79 -40.36
CA THR A 219 8.64 0.61 -40.62
C THR A 219 7.94 -0.69 -40.23
N LEU A 220 6.81 -0.61 -39.52
CA LEU A 220 6.04 -1.81 -39.17
C LEU A 220 5.35 -2.40 -40.40
N GLU A 221 4.86 -1.56 -41.32
CA GLU A 221 4.19 -1.95 -42.56
C GLU A 221 5.15 -2.73 -43.47
N THR A 222 6.42 -2.30 -43.56
CA THR A 222 7.43 -3.02 -44.35
C THR A 222 7.75 -4.39 -43.76
N LEU A 223 7.78 -4.51 -42.42
CA LEU A 223 7.96 -5.79 -41.73
C LEU A 223 6.78 -6.75 -41.97
N LEU A 224 5.55 -6.23 -42.05
CA LEU A 224 4.34 -7.01 -42.31
C LEU A 224 4.23 -7.53 -43.75
N VAL A 225 4.92 -6.89 -44.70
CA VAL A 225 5.00 -7.34 -46.11
C VAL A 225 6.14 -8.37 -46.32
N SER A 226 7.07 -8.47 -45.36
CA SER A 226 8.14 -9.47 -45.40
C SER A 226 7.60 -10.90 -45.24
N ALA A 227 8.39 -11.91 -45.62
CA ALA A 227 8.02 -13.33 -45.52
C ALA A 227 8.00 -13.88 -44.06
N VAL A 228 7.63 -13.05 -43.07
CA VAL A 228 7.56 -13.38 -41.64
C VAL A 228 6.11 -13.31 -41.17
N ALA A 229 5.63 -14.34 -40.48
CA ALA A 229 4.25 -14.36 -39.99
C ALA A 229 4.04 -13.37 -38.82
N ARG A 230 2.83 -12.83 -38.66
CA ARG A 230 2.49 -11.89 -37.57
C ARG A 230 2.85 -12.45 -36.18
N ASN A 231 2.53 -13.72 -35.91
CA ASN A 231 2.88 -14.38 -34.65
C ASN A 231 4.40 -14.50 -34.42
N GLU A 232 5.21 -14.59 -35.49
CA GLU A 232 6.67 -14.64 -35.41
C GLU A 232 7.26 -13.26 -35.08
N ILE A 233 6.66 -12.18 -35.61
CA ILE A 233 7.00 -10.79 -35.26
C ILE A 233 6.71 -10.54 -33.78
N VAL A 234 5.50 -10.90 -33.33
CA VAL A 234 5.09 -10.74 -31.92
C VAL A 234 6.04 -11.47 -30.99
N LEU A 235 6.34 -12.74 -31.28
CA LEU A 235 7.25 -13.53 -30.48
C LEU A 235 8.65 -12.92 -30.44
N GLY A 236 9.18 -12.45 -31.57
CA GLY A 236 10.47 -11.77 -31.65
C GLY A 236 10.53 -10.53 -30.77
N LYS A 237 9.54 -9.64 -30.89
CA LYS A 237 9.47 -8.40 -30.08
C LYS A 237 9.25 -8.68 -28.60
N TYR A 238 8.42 -9.66 -28.27
CA TYR A 238 8.17 -10.08 -26.89
C TYR A 238 9.45 -10.60 -26.21
N LEU A 239 10.20 -11.48 -26.89
CA LEU A 239 11.50 -11.98 -26.40
C LEU A 239 12.51 -10.84 -26.17
N THR A 240 12.49 -9.81 -27.01
CA THR A 240 13.35 -8.62 -26.85
C THR A 240 13.02 -7.88 -25.56
N ILE A 241 11.74 -7.60 -25.29
CA ILE A 241 11.32 -6.92 -24.06
C ILE A 241 11.68 -7.76 -22.83
N ILE A 242 11.43 -9.08 -22.85
CA ILE A 242 11.80 -9.99 -21.75
C ILE A 242 13.30 -9.94 -21.48
N THR A 243 14.13 -9.94 -22.53
CA THR A 243 15.59 -9.92 -22.38
C THR A 243 16.07 -8.65 -21.67
N PHE A 244 15.55 -7.49 -22.08
CA PHE A 244 15.88 -6.22 -21.44
C PHE A 244 15.32 -6.11 -20.01
N ALA A 245 14.11 -6.61 -19.79
CA ALA A 245 13.50 -6.66 -18.46
C ALA A 245 14.30 -7.57 -17.51
N PHE A 246 14.73 -8.74 -17.98
CA PHE A 246 15.59 -9.66 -17.22
C PHE A 246 16.96 -9.05 -16.94
N LEU A 247 17.58 -8.43 -17.95
CA LEU A 247 18.84 -7.71 -17.77
C LEU A 247 18.70 -6.62 -16.70
N ASN A 248 17.60 -5.86 -16.72
CA ASN A 248 17.31 -4.86 -15.69
C ASN A 248 17.21 -5.47 -14.29
N VAL A 249 16.47 -6.58 -14.14
CA VAL A 249 16.34 -7.28 -12.84
C VAL A 249 17.69 -7.74 -12.33
N VAL A 250 18.50 -8.37 -13.18
CA VAL A 250 19.84 -8.85 -12.80
C VAL A 250 20.72 -7.68 -12.34
N ILE A 251 20.73 -6.58 -13.10
CA ILE A 251 21.53 -5.39 -12.76
C ILE A 251 21.01 -4.72 -11.47
N ASN A 252 19.69 -4.64 -11.28
CA ASN A 252 19.10 -4.12 -10.05
C ASN A 252 19.52 -4.96 -8.83
N LEU A 253 19.38 -6.29 -8.90
CA LEU A 253 19.76 -7.19 -7.80
C LEU A 253 21.27 -7.15 -7.53
N PHE A 254 22.07 -7.08 -8.59
CA PHE A 254 23.53 -6.94 -8.49
C PHE A 254 23.90 -5.61 -7.79
N SER A 255 23.39 -4.49 -8.29
CA SER A 255 23.62 -3.16 -7.72
C SER A 255 23.21 -3.10 -6.24
N LEU A 256 22.06 -3.69 -5.92
CA LEU A 256 21.58 -3.80 -4.55
C LEU A 256 22.50 -4.64 -3.66
N PHE A 257 22.93 -5.81 -4.12
CA PHE A 257 23.84 -6.69 -3.38
C PHE A 257 25.13 -5.96 -3.01
N PHE A 258 25.76 -5.27 -3.98
CA PHE A 258 26.98 -4.49 -3.73
C PHE A 258 26.74 -3.28 -2.83
N SER A 259 25.63 -2.55 -3.02
CA SER A 259 25.27 -1.39 -2.18
C SER A 259 25.08 -1.79 -0.72
N MET A 260 24.41 -2.93 -0.48
CA MET A 260 24.20 -3.45 0.87
C MET A 260 25.50 -3.92 1.51
N LYS A 261 26.38 -4.61 0.73
CA LYS A 261 27.72 -5.00 1.19
C LYS A 261 28.55 -3.77 1.59
N TYR A 262 28.51 -2.71 0.78
CA TYR A 262 29.21 -1.45 1.06
C TYR A 262 28.70 -0.79 2.34
N MET A 263 27.38 -0.63 2.50
CA MET A 263 26.78 -0.03 3.70
C MET A 263 27.14 -0.81 4.98
N LEU A 264 27.12 -2.15 4.92
CA LEU A 264 27.52 -2.99 6.06
C LEU A 264 28.98 -2.75 6.46
N SER A 265 29.87 -2.55 5.49
CA SER A 265 31.29 -2.25 5.77
C SER A 265 31.49 -0.88 6.44
N MET A 266 30.69 0.13 6.06
CA MET A 266 30.76 1.46 6.67
C MET A 266 30.19 1.52 8.09
N SER A 267 29.30 0.60 8.46
CA SER A 267 28.68 0.57 9.79
C SER A 267 29.64 0.11 10.89
N GLY A 268 30.92 -0.20 10.59
CA GLY A 268 31.91 -0.65 11.58
C GLY A 268 31.61 -2.04 12.17
N ILE A 269 30.62 -2.74 11.62
CA ILE A 269 30.27 -4.11 12.01
C ILE A 269 31.35 -5.01 11.41
N GLN A 270 32.21 -5.58 12.26
CA GLN A 270 33.02 -6.72 11.85
C GLN A 270 32.07 -7.76 11.26
N THR A 271 32.37 -8.24 10.05
CA THR A 271 31.54 -9.16 9.25
C THR A 271 31.28 -10.51 9.91
N GLU A 272 31.77 -10.72 11.13
CA GLU A 272 31.49 -11.86 11.98
C GLU A 272 30.05 -11.79 12.52
N GLY A 273 29.10 -12.27 11.71
CA GLY A 273 27.74 -12.60 12.14
C GLY A 273 26.63 -12.13 11.20
N VAL A 274 26.86 -11.09 10.39
CA VAL A 274 25.86 -10.59 9.42
C VAL A 274 26.08 -11.25 8.07
N LYS A 275 25.44 -12.39 7.84
CA LYS A 275 25.47 -13.07 6.52
C LYS A 275 24.48 -12.40 5.58
N ILE A 276 24.97 -11.76 4.52
CA ILE A 276 24.11 -11.31 3.41
C ILE A 276 23.37 -12.54 2.86
N PRO A 277 22.03 -12.52 2.73
CA PRO A 277 21.27 -13.68 2.28
C PRO A 277 21.46 -13.90 0.76
N LEU A 278 22.60 -14.47 0.37
CA LEU A 278 22.95 -14.72 -1.04
C LEU A 278 21.91 -15.63 -1.72
N GLU A 279 21.43 -16.65 -1.00
CA GLU A 279 20.32 -17.52 -1.41
C GLU A 279 19.04 -16.71 -1.67
N GLY A 280 18.79 -15.70 -0.83
CA GLY A 280 17.68 -14.77 -0.97
C GLY A 280 17.68 -14.04 -2.31
N PHE A 281 18.83 -13.51 -2.75
CA PHE A 281 18.94 -12.86 -4.06
C PHE A 281 18.63 -13.81 -5.23
N GLY A 282 19.02 -15.10 -5.13
CA GLY A 282 18.66 -16.12 -6.12
C GLY A 282 17.16 -16.38 -6.17
N ILE A 283 16.50 -16.46 -5.02
CA ILE A 283 15.05 -16.61 -4.90
C ILE A 283 14.31 -15.40 -5.50
N LEU A 284 14.80 -14.19 -5.24
CA LEU A 284 14.23 -12.97 -5.79
C LEU A 284 14.38 -12.90 -7.30
N LEU A 285 15.54 -13.29 -7.84
CA LEU A 285 15.75 -13.40 -9.28
C LEU A 285 14.73 -14.36 -9.90
N LEU A 286 14.53 -15.53 -9.31
CA LEU A 286 13.57 -16.52 -9.79
C LEU A 286 12.13 -15.99 -9.76
N ALA A 287 11.72 -15.31 -8.69
CA ALA A 287 10.38 -14.73 -8.56
C ALA A 287 10.15 -13.52 -9.49
N MET A 288 11.20 -12.77 -9.81
CA MET A 288 11.13 -11.61 -10.71
C MET A 288 10.94 -11.99 -12.18
N ILE A 289 11.42 -13.17 -12.61
CA ILE A 289 11.31 -13.61 -14.02
C ILE A 289 9.84 -13.62 -14.50
N PRO A 290 8.89 -14.32 -13.84
CA PRO A 290 7.48 -14.30 -14.22
C PRO A 290 6.85 -12.89 -14.20
N LEU A 291 7.32 -12.00 -13.33
CA LEU A 291 6.81 -10.63 -13.30
C LEU A 291 7.31 -9.81 -14.48
N ALA A 292 8.57 -9.99 -14.86
CA ALA A 292 9.16 -9.37 -16.03
C ALA A 292 8.45 -9.81 -17.31
N THR A 293 8.11 -11.10 -17.44
CA THR A 293 7.36 -11.63 -18.59
C THR A 293 5.92 -11.11 -18.62
N LEU A 294 5.26 -11.04 -17.45
CA LEU A 294 3.91 -10.47 -17.32
C LEU A 294 3.87 -9.00 -17.76
N PHE A 295 4.78 -8.16 -17.26
CA PHE A 295 4.84 -6.76 -17.67
C PHE A 295 5.23 -6.61 -19.13
N ALA A 296 6.14 -7.43 -19.65
CA ALA A 296 6.47 -7.43 -21.08
C ALA A 296 5.23 -7.66 -21.95
N ALA A 297 4.33 -8.57 -21.55
CA ALA A 297 3.11 -8.88 -22.32
C ALA A 297 2.10 -7.71 -22.27
N ILE A 298 1.87 -7.15 -21.08
CA ILE A 298 0.96 -6.03 -20.89
C ILE A 298 1.46 -4.78 -21.63
N LEU A 299 2.74 -4.44 -21.48
CA LEU A 299 3.34 -3.27 -22.13
C LEU A 299 3.37 -3.42 -23.65
N LEU A 300 3.67 -4.61 -24.15
CA LEU A 300 3.60 -4.92 -25.58
C LEU A 300 2.17 -4.75 -26.11
N SER A 301 1.16 -5.20 -25.36
CA SER A 301 -0.25 -4.98 -25.71
C SER A 301 -0.61 -3.49 -25.79
N ILE A 302 -0.18 -2.69 -24.81
CA ILE A 302 -0.42 -1.24 -24.77
C ILE A 302 0.26 -0.55 -25.95
N SER A 303 1.54 -0.83 -26.17
CA SER A 303 2.33 -0.27 -27.28
C SER A 303 1.72 -0.62 -28.64
N THR A 304 1.13 -1.81 -28.78
CA THR A 304 0.44 -2.24 -30.00
C THR A 304 -0.84 -1.47 -30.26
N PHE A 305 -1.52 -1.02 -29.20
CA PHE A 305 -2.73 -0.20 -29.33
C PHE A 305 -2.42 1.27 -29.68
N SER A 306 -1.21 1.74 -29.41
CA SER A 306 -0.80 3.12 -29.63
C SER A 306 -0.38 3.41 -31.07
N ARG A 307 -0.51 4.68 -31.46
CA ARG A 307 -0.12 5.20 -32.79
C ARG A 307 1.32 5.65 -32.85
N HIS A 308 1.81 6.26 -31.77
CA HIS A 308 3.17 6.82 -31.68
C HIS A 308 3.74 6.67 -30.27
N MET A 309 5.07 6.82 -30.12
CA MET A 309 5.76 6.56 -28.84
C MET A 309 5.21 7.38 -27.68
N LYS A 310 4.78 8.63 -27.93
CA LYS A 310 4.22 9.51 -26.88
C LYS A 310 2.90 8.99 -26.31
N GLU A 311 2.07 8.33 -27.11
CA GLU A 311 0.75 7.82 -26.70
C GLU A 311 0.92 6.50 -25.94
N ALA A 312 1.82 5.63 -26.42
CA ALA A 312 2.22 4.42 -25.68
C ALA A 312 2.67 4.80 -24.27
N ARG A 313 3.58 5.78 -24.17
CA ARG A 313 4.03 6.27 -22.86
C ARG A 313 2.92 6.85 -22.01
N SER A 314 1.97 7.59 -22.60
CA SER A 314 0.82 8.09 -21.86
C SER A 314 -0.06 6.96 -21.31
N TYR A 315 -0.26 5.88 -22.06
CA TYR A 315 -1.04 4.71 -21.61
C TYR A 315 -0.27 3.82 -20.62
N GLU A 316 1.05 3.80 -20.68
CA GLU A 316 1.91 3.10 -19.73
C GLU A 316 1.96 3.77 -18.36
N GLN A 317 1.79 5.11 -18.27
CA GLN A 317 1.83 5.83 -16.99
C GLN A 317 0.78 5.35 -15.98
N PRO A 318 -0.49 5.15 -16.35
CA PRO A 318 -1.45 4.55 -15.44
C PRO A 318 -1.10 3.14 -14.98
N LEU A 319 -0.56 2.30 -15.87
CA LEU A 319 -0.08 0.97 -15.49
C LEU A 319 1.04 1.07 -14.45
N LEU A 320 1.98 2.00 -14.67
CA LEU A 320 3.05 2.29 -13.72
C LEU A 320 2.48 2.75 -12.38
N MET A 321 1.46 3.60 -12.37
CA MET A 321 0.86 4.04 -11.11
C MET A 321 0.16 2.90 -10.36
N VAL A 322 -0.64 2.08 -11.04
CA VAL A 322 -1.27 0.89 -10.42
C VAL A 322 -0.18 -0.02 -9.86
N THR A 323 0.91 -0.20 -10.60
CA THR A 323 2.06 -1.00 -10.14
C THR A 323 2.73 -0.39 -8.91
N ILE A 324 2.94 0.92 -8.89
CA ILE A 324 3.47 1.67 -7.74
C ILE A 324 2.60 1.40 -6.52
N MET A 325 1.29 1.50 -6.65
CA MET A 325 0.36 1.30 -5.56
C MET A 325 0.40 -0.11 -4.96
N LEU A 326 0.39 -1.14 -5.82
CA LEU A 326 0.54 -2.53 -5.40
C LEU A 326 1.93 -2.75 -4.76
N ALA A 327 2.94 -2.09 -5.34
CA ALA A 327 4.29 -1.84 -4.83
C ALA A 327 4.34 -1.48 -3.35
N MET A 328 3.63 -0.40 -3.02
CA MET A 328 3.66 0.31 -1.74
C MET A 328 3.15 -0.50 -0.55
N ILE A 329 2.49 -1.64 -0.79
CA ILE A 329 2.05 -2.52 0.29
C ILE A 329 3.23 -3.01 1.14
N SER A 330 4.44 -3.12 0.56
CA SER A 330 5.66 -3.45 1.33
C SER A 330 6.03 -2.40 2.38
N PHE A 331 5.58 -1.15 2.23
CA PHE A 331 5.83 -0.09 3.21
C PHE A 331 5.05 -0.26 4.51
N PHE A 332 4.03 -1.11 4.55
CA PHE A 332 3.29 -1.34 5.78
C PHE A 332 3.99 -2.41 6.62
N PRO A 333 4.52 -2.08 7.81
CA PRO A 333 5.21 -3.07 8.66
C PRO A 333 4.30 -4.24 9.04
N ALA A 334 3.03 -3.94 9.34
CA ALA A 334 2.03 -4.91 9.80
C ALA A 334 1.50 -5.85 8.71
N ILE A 335 1.73 -5.53 7.43
CA ILE A 335 1.34 -6.41 6.33
C ILE A 335 2.49 -7.38 6.07
N GLU A 336 2.24 -8.63 6.43
CA GLU A 336 3.14 -9.75 6.20
C GLU A 336 2.66 -10.61 5.03
N MET A 337 3.57 -11.41 4.48
CA MET A 337 3.23 -12.32 3.42
C MET A 337 2.26 -13.39 3.93
N ASN A 338 1.04 -13.42 3.37
CA ASN A 338 0.10 -14.51 3.59
C ASN A 338 -0.19 -15.20 2.25
N LYS A 339 -0.83 -16.36 2.29
CA LYS A 339 -1.12 -17.16 1.09
C LYS A 339 -2.08 -16.45 0.11
N LEU A 340 -2.98 -15.59 0.60
CA LEU A 340 -3.92 -14.82 -0.24
C LEU A 340 -3.19 -13.72 -1.02
N LEU A 341 -2.35 -12.94 -0.35
CA LEU A 341 -1.54 -11.88 -0.93
C LEU A 341 -0.48 -12.44 -1.88
N ALA A 342 -0.04 -13.69 -1.67
CA ALA A 342 0.82 -14.41 -2.60
C ALA A 342 0.15 -14.71 -3.97
N LEU A 343 -1.18 -14.59 -4.09
CA LEU A 343 -1.90 -14.77 -5.34
C LEU A 343 -2.00 -13.51 -6.20
N VAL A 344 -1.80 -12.32 -5.62
CA VAL A 344 -1.95 -11.05 -6.36
C VAL A 344 -0.59 -10.63 -6.90
N PRO A 345 -0.38 -10.55 -8.23
CA PRO A 345 0.87 -10.11 -8.82
C PRO A 345 1.27 -8.72 -8.32
N VAL A 346 2.58 -8.44 -8.33
CA VAL A 346 3.20 -7.23 -7.75
C VAL A 346 3.18 -7.23 -6.22
N ILE A 347 2.02 -7.46 -5.58
CA ILE A 347 1.91 -7.59 -4.11
C ILE A 347 2.68 -8.81 -3.61
N ASN A 348 2.45 -9.96 -4.24
CA ASN A 348 3.09 -11.23 -3.90
C ASN A 348 4.62 -11.10 -3.89
N ILE A 349 5.17 -10.44 -4.89
CA ILE A 349 6.59 -10.27 -5.08
C ILE A 349 7.16 -9.20 -4.15
N SER A 350 6.45 -8.09 -3.93
CA SER A 350 6.91 -7.04 -3.01
C SER A 350 6.98 -7.56 -1.56
N LEU A 351 5.99 -8.35 -1.15
CA LEU A 351 5.98 -8.99 0.17
C LEU A 351 6.95 -10.17 0.27
N LEU A 352 7.14 -10.95 -0.80
CA LEU A 352 8.16 -12.01 -0.82
C LEU A 352 9.55 -11.39 -0.68
N PHE A 353 9.81 -10.26 -1.34
CA PHE A 353 11.04 -9.52 -1.19
C PHE A 353 11.27 -9.09 0.26
N LYS A 354 10.28 -8.44 0.87
CA LYS A 354 10.32 -8.08 2.29
C LYS A 354 10.64 -9.28 3.19
N ALA A 355 9.96 -10.41 2.97
CA ALA A 355 10.15 -11.65 3.73
C ALA A 355 11.56 -12.25 3.56
N VAL A 356 12.10 -12.26 2.33
CA VAL A 356 13.46 -12.72 2.02
C VAL A 356 14.52 -11.86 2.70
N MET A 357 14.33 -10.54 2.75
CA MET A 357 15.27 -9.62 3.40
C MET A 357 15.37 -9.81 4.92
N ILE A 358 14.28 -10.27 5.55
CA ILE A 358 14.20 -10.56 6.99
C ILE A 358 14.54 -12.04 7.28
N ASN A 359 14.74 -12.85 6.23
CA ASN A 359 14.93 -14.30 6.27
C ASN A 359 13.74 -15.06 6.91
N GLU A 360 12.52 -14.57 6.70
CA GLU A 360 11.27 -15.13 7.22
C GLU A 360 10.34 -15.51 6.06
N TYR A 361 10.79 -16.42 5.20
CA TYR A 361 9.99 -16.91 4.07
C TYR A 361 9.83 -18.44 4.14
N GLN A 362 8.71 -18.92 3.60
CA GLN A 362 8.41 -20.34 3.48
C GLN A 362 8.39 -20.73 2.00
N LEU A 363 8.74 -21.98 1.70
CA LEU A 363 8.71 -22.50 0.32
C LEU A 363 7.31 -22.38 -0.31
N SER A 364 6.26 -22.53 0.48
CA SER A 364 4.88 -22.33 0.02
C SER A 364 4.62 -20.93 -0.51
N HIS A 365 5.19 -19.89 0.11
CA HIS A 365 5.03 -18.51 -0.36
C HIS A 365 5.73 -18.31 -1.69
N LEU A 366 6.92 -18.89 -1.89
CA LEU A 366 7.64 -18.83 -3.16
C LEU A 366 6.86 -19.52 -4.29
N LEU A 367 6.40 -20.75 -4.05
CA LEU A 367 5.66 -21.52 -5.05
C LEU A 367 4.34 -20.85 -5.44
N LEU A 368 3.60 -20.31 -4.47
CA LEU A 368 2.37 -19.56 -4.74
C LEU A 368 2.64 -18.27 -5.51
N THR A 369 3.71 -17.54 -5.18
CA THR A 369 4.09 -16.30 -5.88
C THR A 369 4.45 -16.58 -7.33
N ILE A 370 5.28 -17.59 -7.60
CA ILE A 370 5.66 -17.96 -8.97
C ILE A 370 4.43 -18.51 -9.71
N GLY A 371 3.72 -19.46 -9.10
CA GLY A 371 2.58 -20.13 -9.71
C GLY A 371 1.45 -19.17 -10.08
N SER A 372 1.08 -18.25 -9.18
CA SER A 372 0.06 -17.24 -9.47
C SER A 372 0.49 -16.33 -10.61
N THR A 373 1.71 -15.79 -10.56
CA THR A 373 2.23 -14.88 -11.58
C THR A 373 2.30 -15.53 -12.96
N VAL A 374 2.70 -16.81 -13.04
CA VAL A 374 2.70 -17.58 -14.30
C VAL A 374 1.29 -17.75 -14.87
N VAL A 375 0.29 -17.99 -14.03
CA VAL A 375 -1.12 -18.08 -14.50
C VAL A 375 -1.57 -16.74 -15.11
N TYR A 376 -1.25 -15.62 -14.48
CA TYR A 376 -1.55 -14.29 -15.04
C TYR A 376 -0.74 -14.01 -16.32
N ASP A 377 0.51 -14.47 -16.40
CA ASP A 377 1.36 -14.32 -17.57
C ASP A 377 0.79 -15.06 -18.79
N ILE A 378 0.33 -16.30 -18.62
CA ILE A 378 -0.34 -17.07 -19.68
C ILE A 378 -1.57 -16.31 -20.22
N LEU A 379 -2.39 -15.74 -19.33
CA LEU A 379 -3.56 -14.93 -19.73
C LEU A 379 -3.16 -13.66 -20.46
N ALA A 380 -2.11 -12.96 -20.00
CA ALA A 380 -1.62 -11.73 -20.61
C ALA A 380 -1.01 -11.97 -22.00
N ILE A 381 -0.21 -13.02 -22.17
CA ILE A 381 0.37 -13.42 -23.46
C ILE A 381 -0.76 -13.79 -24.44
N TRP A 382 -1.75 -14.58 -23.99
CA TRP A 382 -2.90 -14.95 -24.82
C TRP A 382 -3.67 -13.72 -25.31
N MET A 383 -3.90 -12.73 -24.43
CA MET A 383 -4.55 -11.47 -24.80
C MET A 383 -3.70 -10.67 -25.81
N THR A 384 -2.38 -10.60 -25.61
CA THR A 384 -1.44 -9.90 -26.51
C THR A 384 -1.47 -10.47 -27.92
N ILE A 385 -1.44 -11.80 -28.05
CA ILE A 385 -1.51 -12.48 -29.35
C ILE A 385 -2.83 -12.19 -30.06
N ARG A 386 -3.95 -12.14 -29.33
CA ARG A 386 -5.25 -11.77 -29.92
C ARG A 386 -5.29 -10.34 -30.42
N LEU A 387 -4.72 -9.39 -29.67
CA LEU A 387 -4.68 -7.98 -30.06
C LEU A 387 -3.84 -7.76 -31.33
N PHE A 388 -2.66 -8.38 -31.42
CA PHE A 388 -1.81 -8.28 -32.61
C PHE A 388 -2.43 -8.86 -33.88
N ASN A 389 -3.30 -9.86 -33.74
CA ASN A 389 -4.02 -10.44 -34.86
C ASN A 389 -5.23 -9.59 -35.29
N SER A 390 -5.61 -8.56 -34.52
CA SER A 390 -6.71 -7.66 -34.86
C SER A 390 -6.23 -6.47 -35.70
N GLU A 391 -6.71 -6.39 -36.96
CA GLU A 391 -6.24 -5.39 -37.93
C GLU A 391 -6.63 -3.97 -37.55
N GLY A 392 -7.81 -3.79 -36.95
CA GLY A 392 -8.27 -2.47 -36.48
C GLY A 392 -7.44 -1.86 -35.35
N VAL A 393 -6.66 -2.68 -34.62
CA VAL A 393 -5.73 -2.21 -33.58
C VAL A 393 -4.37 -1.90 -34.18
N LEU A 394 -3.94 -2.68 -35.18
CA LEU A 394 -2.65 -2.51 -35.81
C LEU A 394 -2.60 -1.26 -36.71
N PHE A 395 -3.68 -0.99 -37.46
CA PHE A 395 -3.76 0.05 -38.50
C PHE A 395 -4.60 1.27 -38.11
N ARG A 396 -4.61 1.64 -36.83
CA ARG A 396 -5.40 2.79 -36.36
C ARG A 396 -4.79 4.12 -36.84
N VAL A 397 -5.12 4.55 -38.05
CA VAL A 397 -4.72 5.85 -38.64
C VAL A 397 -5.75 6.93 -38.33
N ASP A 398 -5.26 8.11 -37.91
CA ASP A 398 -5.92 9.42 -37.81
C ASP A 398 -7.43 9.43 -37.51
N ASP A 399 -7.79 9.21 -36.24
CA ASP A 399 -8.97 9.87 -35.67
C ASP A 399 -8.52 11.02 -34.78
N ASP A 400 -8.97 12.20 -35.19
CA ASP A 400 -8.60 13.54 -34.78
C ASP A 400 -8.92 13.80 -33.29
N THR A 401 -7.97 13.54 -32.39
CA THR A 401 -8.11 13.86 -30.96
C THR A 401 -6.90 14.65 -30.46
N SER A 402 -6.66 15.78 -31.10
CA SER A 402 -5.72 16.79 -30.60
C SER A 402 -6.27 17.50 -29.36
N ILE A 403 -5.47 17.51 -28.29
CA ILE A 403 -5.71 18.15 -26.98
C ILE A 403 -6.11 19.64 -27.08
N LYS A 404 -5.88 20.29 -28.22
CA LYS A 404 -6.30 21.68 -28.46
C LYS A 404 -7.82 21.86 -28.65
N ASN A 405 -8.61 20.79 -28.83
CA ASN A 405 -10.05 20.87 -29.05
C ASN A 405 -10.93 20.66 -27.79
N ILE A 406 -10.34 20.48 -26.60
CA ILE A 406 -11.10 20.27 -25.35
C ILE A 406 -12.03 21.45 -25.02
N ARG A 407 -11.73 22.66 -25.52
CA ARG A 407 -12.58 23.84 -25.32
C ARG A 407 -13.82 23.91 -26.24
N LYS A 408 -13.88 23.15 -27.33
CA LYS A 408 -15.00 23.25 -28.30
C LYS A 408 -16.01 22.11 -28.22
N GLU A 409 -15.65 20.95 -27.70
CA GLU A 409 -16.60 19.84 -27.55
C GLU A 409 -16.68 19.32 -26.11
N LYS A 410 -17.81 19.61 -25.44
CA LYS A 410 -18.13 19.04 -24.12
C LYS A 410 -18.15 17.50 -24.09
N ARG A 411 -18.22 16.84 -25.27
CA ARG A 411 -18.12 15.38 -25.43
C ARG A 411 -16.69 14.84 -25.25
N SER A 412 -15.65 15.66 -25.40
CA SER A 412 -14.24 15.23 -25.29
C SER A 412 -13.74 15.06 -23.84
N LEU A 413 -14.47 15.56 -22.84
CA LEU A 413 -14.10 15.47 -21.42
C LEU A 413 -14.11 14.03 -20.90
N PHE A 414 -15.15 13.26 -21.26
CA PHE A 414 -15.39 11.91 -20.74
C PHE A 414 -14.63 10.86 -21.56
N ASN A 415 -13.29 10.95 -21.53
CA ASN A 415 -12.37 9.97 -22.12
C ASN A 415 -11.80 9.05 -21.01
N PRO A 416 -11.71 7.72 -21.23
CA PRO A 416 -11.14 6.79 -20.25
C PRO A 416 -9.79 7.23 -19.66
N PHE A 417 -8.91 7.82 -20.48
CA PHE A 417 -7.62 8.34 -20.02
C PHE A 417 -7.78 9.44 -18.95
N TYR A 418 -8.64 10.43 -19.18
CA TYR A 418 -8.89 11.49 -18.18
C TYR A 418 -9.57 10.94 -16.93
N GLY A 419 -10.43 9.93 -17.07
CA GLY A 419 -11.03 9.23 -15.93
C GLY A 419 -9.97 8.56 -15.06
N LEU A 420 -9.00 7.91 -15.69
CA LEU A 420 -7.89 7.24 -15.02
C LEU A 420 -6.92 8.22 -14.35
N VAL A 421 -6.59 9.34 -15.02
CA VAL A 421 -5.80 10.44 -14.43
C VAL A 421 -6.53 11.07 -13.25
N TYR A 422 -7.84 11.28 -13.35
CA TYR A 422 -8.62 11.81 -12.24
C TYR A 422 -8.63 10.85 -11.06
N PHE A 423 -8.92 9.57 -11.29
CA PHE A 423 -8.88 8.52 -10.27
C PHE A 423 -7.52 8.46 -9.55
N THR A 424 -6.44 8.45 -10.34
CA THR A 424 -5.04 8.54 -9.88
C THR A 424 -4.83 9.70 -8.91
N LEU A 425 -5.21 10.91 -9.32
CA LEU A 425 -5.03 12.11 -8.51
C LEU A 425 -5.90 12.06 -7.24
N SER A 426 -7.16 11.67 -7.37
CA SER A 426 -8.07 11.51 -6.22
C SER A 426 -7.52 10.53 -5.20
N LEU A 427 -6.93 9.42 -5.66
CA LEU A 427 -6.37 8.37 -4.83
C LEU A 427 -5.07 8.78 -4.15
N LEU A 428 -4.20 9.52 -4.84
CA LEU A 428 -3.00 10.11 -4.23
C LEU A 428 -3.38 11.16 -3.18
N VAL A 429 -4.34 12.05 -3.49
CA VAL A 429 -4.85 13.03 -2.53
C VAL A 429 -5.49 12.33 -1.33
N TRP A 430 -6.30 11.30 -1.56
CA TRP A 430 -6.87 10.48 -0.51
C TRP A 430 -5.80 9.83 0.36
N PHE A 431 -4.76 9.25 -0.24
CA PHE A 431 -3.69 8.59 0.50
C PHE A 431 -2.89 9.58 1.36
N TYR A 432 -2.39 10.66 0.78
CA TYR A 432 -1.53 11.60 1.52
C TYR A 432 -2.34 12.52 2.44
N LEU A 433 -3.32 13.23 1.88
CA LEU A 433 -4.09 14.21 2.63
C LEU A 433 -5.12 13.54 3.53
N GLY A 434 -5.77 12.46 3.08
CA GLY A 434 -6.69 11.70 3.92
C GLY A 434 -5.99 11.07 5.12
N MET A 435 -4.79 10.51 4.95
CA MET A 435 -4.00 9.99 6.09
C MET A 435 -3.62 11.10 7.07
N LEU A 436 -3.23 12.29 6.59
CA LEU A 436 -2.95 13.44 7.46
C LEU A 436 -4.17 13.86 8.27
N LEU A 437 -5.34 13.98 7.61
CA LEU A 437 -6.58 14.38 8.27
C LEU A 437 -7.05 13.32 9.29
N GLN A 438 -6.96 12.04 8.95
CA GLN A 438 -7.41 10.93 9.81
C GLN A 438 -6.41 10.58 10.94
N SER A 439 -5.16 11.04 10.85
CA SER A 439 -4.15 10.90 11.91
C SER A 439 -4.21 12.04 12.95
N GLY A 440 -5.12 13.00 12.79
CA GLY A 440 -5.35 14.09 13.73
C GLY A 440 -5.91 13.63 15.08
N LYS A 441 -6.10 14.59 16.00
CA LYS A 441 -6.59 14.31 17.38
C LYS A 441 -7.98 13.67 17.41
N ASP A 442 -8.86 14.03 16.46
CA ASP A 442 -10.18 13.45 16.31
C ASP A 442 -10.28 12.66 14.99
N LYS A 443 -10.31 11.33 15.11
CA LYS A 443 -10.42 10.41 13.97
C LYS A 443 -11.75 10.54 13.24
N LEU A 444 -12.83 10.87 13.95
CA LEU A 444 -14.16 11.01 13.37
C LEU A 444 -14.24 12.26 12.52
N GLU A 445 -13.74 13.38 13.05
CA GLU A 445 -13.63 14.64 12.30
C GLU A 445 -12.78 14.44 11.03
N GLY A 446 -11.61 13.82 11.16
CA GLY A 446 -10.74 13.50 10.02
C GLY A 446 -11.43 12.66 8.94
N LEU A 447 -12.25 11.68 9.35
CA LEU A 447 -13.02 10.84 8.41
C LEU A 447 -14.08 11.67 7.67
N VAL A 448 -14.84 12.49 8.38
CA VAL A 448 -15.86 13.37 7.78
C VAL A 448 -15.22 14.38 6.81
N GLN A 449 -14.13 15.03 7.22
CA GLN A 449 -13.38 15.97 6.38
C GLN A 449 -12.85 15.27 5.13
N SER A 450 -12.33 14.05 5.25
CA SER A 450 -11.82 13.30 4.10
C SER A 450 -12.91 12.98 3.07
N GLN A 451 -14.11 12.58 3.50
CA GLN A 451 -15.25 12.32 2.62
C GLN A 451 -15.77 13.61 1.95
N LEU A 452 -15.92 14.70 2.70
CA LEU A 452 -16.47 15.95 2.16
C LEU A 452 -15.46 16.71 1.30
N LEU A 453 -14.22 16.89 1.77
CA LEU A 453 -13.22 17.75 1.13
C LEU A 453 -12.44 17.04 0.02
N LEU A 454 -12.15 15.75 0.17
CA LEU A 454 -11.27 15.03 -0.77
C LEU A 454 -12.04 14.23 -1.81
N ILE A 455 -13.26 13.77 -1.48
CA ILE A 455 -14.08 12.95 -2.38
C ILE A 455 -15.20 13.79 -3.02
N LEU A 456 -16.08 14.39 -2.21
CA LEU A 456 -17.25 15.07 -2.73
C LEU A 456 -16.93 16.43 -3.36
N LEU A 457 -16.20 17.29 -2.65
CA LEU A 457 -15.94 18.67 -3.06
C LEU A 457 -15.25 18.79 -4.43
N PRO A 458 -14.21 18.01 -4.78
CA PRO A 458 -13.53 18.15 -6.07
C PRO A 458 -14.47 17.84 -7.24
N VAL A 459 -15.35 16.84 -7.11
CA VAL A 459 -16.35 16.51 -8.14
C VAL A 459 -17.33 17.68 -8.33
N LEU A 460 -17.86 18.23 -7.24
CA LEU A 460 -18.79 19.37 -7.29
C LEU A 460 -18.14 20.64 -7.86
N LEU A 461 -16.89 20.92 -7.48
CA LEU A 461 -16.12 22.05 -8.01
C LEU A 461 -15.90 21.92 -9.51
N ILE A 462 -15.50 20.74 -10.00
CA ILE A 462 -15.29 20.52 -11.44
C ILE A 462 -16.61 20.70 -12.21
N ILE A 463 -17.70 20.12 -11.73
CA ILE A 463 -19.03 20.30 -12.34
C ILE A 463 -19.40 21.78 -12.42
N ARG A 464 -19.15 22.55 -11.35
CA ARG A 464 -19.45 24.00 -11.31
C ARG A 464 -18.53 24.81 -12.22
N ILE A 465 -17.23 24.58 -12.19
CA ILE A 465 -16.21 25.29 -12.99
C ILE A 465 -16.45 25.04 -14.49
N LEU A 466 -16.71 23.78 -14.86
CA LEU A 466 -16.97 23.38 -16.25
C LEU A 466 -18.43 23.64 -16.70
N LYS A 467 -19.27 24.20 -15.82
CA LYS A 467 -20.69 24.48 -16.07
C LYS A 467 -21.43 23.27 -16.65
N LEU A 468 -21.17 22.09 -16.08
CA LEU A 468 -21.84 20.85 -16.44
C LEU A 468 -23.19 20.77 -15.74
N LYS A 469 -24.18 20.17 -16.38
CA LYS A 469 -25.49 19.93 -15.76
C LYS A 469 -25.36 18.76 -14.78
N ALA A 470 -25.37 19.06 -13.47
CA ALA A 470 -25.17 18.07 -12.41
C ALA A 470 -26.13 16.88 -12.52
N ASN A 471 -27.42 17.12 -12.82
CA ASN A 471 -28.42 16.06 -12.95
C ASN A 471 -28.13 15.11 -14.12
N GLU A 472 -27.59 15.63 -15.23
CA GLU A 472 -27.23 14.81 -16.39
C GLU A 472 -25.97 14.01 -16.11
N VAL A 473 -24.94 14.61 -15.52
CA VAL A 473 -23.67 13.92 -15.22
C VAL A 473 -23.86 12.90 -14.11
N LEU A 474 -24.30 13.35 -12.93
CA LEU A 474 -24.37 12.53 -11.71
C LEU A 474 -25.60 11.63 -11.64
N ARG A 475 -26.62 11.80 -12.49
CA ARG A 475 -27.84 10.96 -12.50
C ARG A 475 -28.67 11.08 -11.22
N PHE A 476 -28.90 12.30 -10.74
CA PHE A 476 -29.84 12.57 -9.65
C PHE A 476 -31.30 12.50 -10.15
N LYS A 477 -31.76 11.28 -10.48
CA LYS A 477 -33.15 11.00 -10.82
C LYS A 477 -33.75 10.09 -9.76
N LEU A 478 -34.90 10.44 -9.19
CA LEU A 478 -35.52 9.56 -8.19
C LEU A 478 -36.01 8.25 -8.86
N PRO A 479 -35.57 7.06 -8.41
CA PRO A 479 -36.09 5.80 -8.90
C PRO A 479 -37.58 5.64 -8.57
N LYS A 480 -38.30 4.81 -9.34
CA LYS A 480 -39.72 4.53 -9.06
C LYS A 480 -39.88 3.82 -7.71
N ALA A 481 -41.02 3.99 -7.05
CA ALA A 481 -41.28 3.37 -5.73
C ALA A 481 -41.08 1.84 -5.73
N ASN A 482 -41.52 1.14 -6.78
CA ASN A 482 -41.30 -0.29 -6.93
C ASN A 482 -39.82 -0.69 -7.06
N GLN A 483 -38.96 0.19 -7.59
CA GLN A 483 -37.52 -0.03 -7.65
C GLN A 483 -36.87 0.21 -6.29
N LEU A 484 -37.30 1.26 -5.57
CA LEU A 484 -36.81 1.58 -4.22
C LEU A 484 -37.14 0.47 -3.21
N LEU A 485 -38.36 -0.08 -3.26
CA LEU A 485 -38.80 -1.16 -2.37
C LEU A 485 -37.97 -2.45 -2.54
N LEU A 486 -37.38 -2.68 -3.71
CA LEU A 486 -36.56 -3.87 -3.98
C LEU A 486 -35.11 -3.72 -3.47
N LEU A 487 -34.61 -2.50 -3.24
CA LEU A 487 -33.20 -2.28 -2.89
C LEU A 487 -32.77 -2.98 -1.59
N PRO A 488 -33.54 -2.95 -0.48
CA PRO A 488 -33.14 -3.68 0.74
C PRO A 488 -33.06 -5.20 0.53
N PHE A 489 -33.96 -5.77 -0.28
CA PHE A 489 -33.97 -7.19 -0.63
C PHE A 489 -32.85 -7.59 -1.60
N ILE A 490 -32.13 -6.61 -2.16
CA ILE A 490 -30.91 -6.83 -2.94
C ILE A 490 -29.69 -6.61 -2.04
N ALA A 491 -29.62 -5.46 -1.37
CA ALA A 491 -28.44 -5.02 -0.63
C ALA A 491 -28.14 -5.89 0.61
N ILE A 492 -29.16 -6.24 1.42
CA ILE A 492 -28.96 -7.06 2.63
C ILE A 492 -28.48 -8.47 2.25
N PRO A 493 -29.15 -9.19 1.33
CA PRO A 493 -28.65 -10.50 0.89
C PRO A 493 -27.28 -10.45 0.21
N ALA A 494 -27.02 -9.45 -0.63
CA ALA A 494 -25.70 -9.29 -1.26
C ALA A 494 -24.58 -9.16 -0.23
N MET A 495 -24.81 -8.35 0.81
CA MET A 495 -23.86 -8.19 1.90
C MET A 495 -23.62 -9.49 2.65
N LEU A 496 -24.68 -10.24 3.00
CA LEU A 496 -24.55 -11.55 3.66
C LEU A 496 -23.78 -12.56 2.78
N ILE A 497 -24.00 -12.54 1.46
CA ILE A 497 -23.25 -13.36 0.51
C ILE A 497 -21.76 -13.00 0.53
N VAL A 498 -21.45 -11.70 0.49
CA VAL A 498 -20.06 -11.22 0.53
C VAL A 498 -19.39 -11.52 1.88
N ALA A 499 -20.11 -11.36 3.00
CA ALA A 499 -19.62 -11.69 4.34
C ALA A 499 -19.35 -13.19 4.49
N TYR A 500 -20.23 -14.04 3.97
CA TYR A 500 -20.03 -15.48 3.96
C TYR A 500 -18.88 -15.92 3.04
N LEU A 501 -18.73 -15.28 1.87
CA LEU A 501 -17.56 -15.47 1.01
C LEU A 501 -16.28 -15.12 1.77
N MET A 502 -16.29 -14.01 2.51
CA MET A 502 -15.15 -13.57 3.31
C MET A 502 -14.83 -14.55 4.46
N GLN A 503 -15.84 -15.08 5.14
CA GLN A 503 -15.70 -16.15 6.12
C GLN A 503 -15.08 -17.41 5.48
N SER A 504 -15.54 -17.79 4.29
CA SER A 504 -15.01 -18.95 3.55
C SER A 504 -13.55 -18.74 3.14
N ILE A 505 -13.21 -17.53 2.68
CA ILE A 505 -11.82 -17.14 2.39
C ILE A 505 -10.97 -17.24 3.67
N ASN A 506 -11.46 -16.75 4.80
CA ASN A 506 -10.74 -16.77 6.08
C ASN A 506 -10.50 -18.20 6.61
N MET A 507 -11.36 -19.17 6.29
CA MET A 507 -11.14 -20.58 6.63
C MET A 507 -9.94 -21.18 5.88
N VAL A 508 -9.75 -20.78 4.62
CA VAL A 508 -8.65 -21.27 3.76
C VAL A 508 -7.38 -20.43 3.95
N PHE A 509 -7.55 -19.14 4.18
CA PHE A 509 -6.52 -18.11 4.29
C PHE A 509 -6.75 -17.26 5.54
N PRO A 510 -6.32 -17.73 6.73
CA PRO A 510 -6.57 -17.03 7.98
C PRO A 510 -5.95 -15.64 7.99
N ILE A 511 -6.79 -14.65 8.28
CA ILE A 511 -6.43 -13.25 8.42
C ILE A 511 -5.71 -13.05 9.75
N SER A 512 -4.68 -12.21 9.78
CA SER A 512 -3.91 -11.98 11.00
C SER A 512 -4.76 -11.32 12.09
N GLN A 513 -4.55 -11.72 13.34
CA GLN A 513 -5.27 -11.15 14.49
C GLN A 513 -5.10 -9.63 14.57
N LYS A 514 -3.89 -9.14 14.29
CA LYS A 514 -3.57 -7.71 14.25
C LYS A 514 -4.38 -6.93 13.21
N TYR A 515 -4.68 -7.55 12.07
CA TYR A 515 -5.57 -6.93 11.07
C TYR A 515 -7.00 -6.85 11.59
N ILE A 516 -7.52 -7.90 12.23
CA ILE A 516 -8.86 -7.91 12.83
C ILE A 516 -8.98 -6.82 13.89
N GLU A 517 -8.00 -6.70 14.78
CA GLU A 517 -7.92 -5.64 15.80
C GLU A 517 -7.94 -4.24 15.18
N SER A 518 -7.20 -4.04 14.08
CA SER A 518 -7.18 -2.75 13.37
C SER A 518 -8.54 -2.39 12.76
N MET A 519 -9.29 -3.38 12.27
CA MET A 519 -10.64 -3.18 11.73
C MET A 519 -11.67 -2.93 12.83
N GLN A 520 -11.54 -3.60 13.98
CA GLN A 520 -12.38 -3.34 15.16
C GLN A 520 -12.12 -1.95 15.74
N ALA A 521 -10.88 -1.46 15.70
CA ALA A 521 -10.54 -0.12 16.18
C ALA A 521 -11.30 0.99 15.43
N LEU A 522 -11.65 0.79 14.15
CA LEU A 522 -12.48 1.73 13.39
C LEU A 522 -13.94 1.75 13.85
N MET A 523 -14.47 0.60 14.29
CA MET A 523 -15.85 0.51 14.81
C MET A 523 -15.97 1.11 16.23
N ASN A 524 -14.85 1.22 16.95
CA ASN A 524 -14.80 1.78 18.31
C ASN A 524 -14.47 3.28 18.36
N ILE A 525 -14.50 4.01 17.23
CA ILE A 525 -14.21 5.45 17.17
C ILE A 525 -15.25 6.28 17.94
N SER A 526 -16.49 5.80 18.02
CA SER A 526 -17.56 6.45 18.79
C SER A 526 -18.41 5.40 19.50
N ALA A 527 -18.83 5.69 20.72
CA ALA A 527 -19.77 4.85 21.45
C ALA A 527 -21.22 5.00 20.95
N ASN A 528 -21.51 6.03 20.13
CA ASN A 528 -22.86 6.30 19.64
C ASN A 528 -23.09 5.62 18.27
N PRO A 529 -23.95 4.58 18.19
CA PRO A 529 -24.20 3.84 16.95
C PRO A 529 -24.82 4.70 15.84
N TRP A 530 -25.57 5.75 16.20
CA TRP A 530 -26.15 6.67 15.23
C TRP A 530 -25.10 7.54 14.55
N ILE A 531 -24.10 7.98 15.33
CA ILE A 531 -22.96 8.72 14.78
C ILE A 531 -22.18 7.82 13.83
N LEU A 532 -21.90 6.56 14.21
CA LEU A 532 -21.23 5.59 13.33
C LEU A 532 -22.04 5.31 12.07
N LEU A 533 -23.37 5.20 12.14
CA LEU A 533 -24.25 5.05 10.98
C LEU A 533 -24.14 6.25 10.03
N LEU A 534 -24.12 7.47 10.56
CA LEU A 534 -23.99 8.67 9.75
C LEU A 534 -22.61 8.77 9.07
N THR A 535 -21.54 8.47 9.81
CA THR A 535 -20.17 8.70 9.34
C THR A 535 -19.56 7.53 8.56
N LEU A 536 -19.90 6.29 8.90
CA LEU A 536 -19.34 5.08 8.25
C LEU A 536 -20.28 4.46 7.22
N ALA A 537 -21.58 4.79 7.23
CA ALA A 537 -22.53 4.25 6.27
C ALA A 537 -23.13 5.30 5.33
N LEU A 538 -23.81 6.31 5.87
CA LEU A 538 -24.52 7.29 5.04
C LEU A 538 -23.56 8.20 4.28
N LEU A 539 -22.57 8.78 4.98
CA LEU A 539 -21.64 9.73 4.37
C LEU A 539 -20.80 9.11 3.24
N PRO A 540 -20.16 7.94 3.41
CA PRO A 540 -19.48 7.22 2.32
C PRO A 540 -20.46 6.79 1.22
N GLY A 541 -21.64 6.30 1.61
CA GLY A 541 -22.71 5.92 0.69
C GLY A 541 -23.17 7.04 -0.24
N ILE A 542 -23.01 8.31 0.17
CA ILE A 542 -23.28 9.47 -0.67
C ILE A 542 -22.02 9.90 -1.45
N CYS A 543 -20.93 10.18 -0.73
CA CYS A 543 -19.74 10.81 -1.32
C CYS A 543 -19.06 9.90 -2.35
N GLU A 544 -18.89 8.63 -2.01
CA GLU A 544 -18.24 7.66 -2.90
C GLU A 544 -19.13 7.35 -4.11
N GLU A 545 -20.45 7.30 -3.95
CA GLU A 545 -21.35 7.08 -5.09
C GLU A 545 -21.38 8.27 -6.06
N VAL A 546 -21.26 9.50 -5.56
CA VAL A 546 -21.07 10.69 -6.42
C VAL A 546 -19.77 10.56 -7.22
N LEU A 547 -18.67 10.17 -6.57
CA LEU A 547 -17.37 10.01 -7.22
C LEU A 547 -17.36 8.86 -8.24
N PHE A 548 -17.74 7.65 -7.84
CA PHE A 548 -17.56 6.45 -8.66
C PHE A 548 -18.67 6.26 -9.68
N ARG A 549 -19.94 6.37 -9.27
CA ARG A 549 -21.11 6.04 -10.11
C ARG A 549 -21.63 7.26 -10.86
N GLY A 550 -21.54 8.43 -10.22
CA GLY A 550 -21.92 9.70 -10.83
C GLY A 550 -20.85 10.23 -11.79
N TRP A 551 -19.60 10.37 -11.31
CA TRP A 551 -18.54 11.04 -12.06
C TRP A 551 -17.66 10.08 -12.87
N LEU A 552 -16.91 9.18 -12.21
CA LEU A 552 -15.93 8.31 -12.88
C LEU A 552 -16.55 7.38 -13.91
N MET A 553 -17.76 6.86 -13.68
CA MET A 553 -18.45 5.98 -14.62
C MET A 553 -18.61 6.61 -16.00
N ARG A 554 -18.83 7.92 -16.08
CA ARG A 554 -19.03 8.62 -17.35
C ARG A 554 -17.85 8.52 -18.30
N PHE A 555 -16.63 8.47 -17.78
CA PHE A 555 -15.41 8.38 -18.60
C PHE A 555 -15.29 7.05 -19.34
N TYR A 556 -15.99 6.00 -18.90
CA TYR A 556 -15.87 4.64 -19.45
C TYR A 556 -17.11 4.18 -20.22
N GLU A 557 -18.20 4.96 -20.22
CA GLU A 557 -19.45 4.62 -20.90
C GLU A 557 -19.31 4.53 -22.42
N SER A 558 -18.38 5.30 -23.00
CA SER A 558 -18.04 5.23 -24.42
C SER A 558 -17.46 3.87 -24.83
N SER A 559 -16.89 3.12 -23.89
CA SER A 559 -16.37 1.76 -24.09
C SER A 559 -17.45 0.69 -23.88
N GLY A 560 -18.66 1.08 -23.48
CA GLY A 560 -19.78 0.19 -23.22
C GLY A 560 -20.16 0.09 -21.73
N LYS A 561 -21.45 -0.11 -21.46
CA LYS A 561 -22.02 -0.12 -20.10
C LYS A 561 -21.38 -1.15 -19.18
N VAL A 562 -21.07 -2.34 -19.69
CA VAL A 562 -20.42 -3.41 -18.90
C VAL A 562 -19.00 -3.00 -18.50
N ILE A 563 -18.21 -2.46 -19.44
CA ILE A 563 -16.85 -2.00 -19.17
C ILE A 563 -16.87 -0.87 -18.14
N ALA A 564 -17.79 0.08 -18.25
CA ALA A 564 -17.94 1.15 -17.27
C ALA A 564 -18.21 0.63 -15.85
N VAL A 565 -19.07 -0.38 -15.70
CA VAL A 565 -19.36 -1.01 -14.39
C VAL A 565 -18.12 -1.73 -13.86
N VAL A 566 -17.45 -2.54 -14.68
CA VAL A 566 -16.27 -3.30 -14.25
C VAL A 566 -15.11 -2.38 -13.87
N CYS A 567 -14.79 -1.38 -14.69
CA CYS A 567 -13.70 -0.44 -14.41
C CYS A 567 -13.97 0.38 -13.14
N THR A 568 -15.18 0.92 -12.98
CA THR A 568 -15.52 1.70 -11.78
C THR A 568 -15.61 0.84 -10.52
N ALA A 569 -16.07 -0.41 -10.62
CA ALA A 569 -16.03 -1.35 -9.50
C ALA A 569 -14.59 -1.67 -9.07
N LEU A 570 -13.67 -1.82 -10.03
CA LEU A 570 -12.25 -2.04 -9.75
C LEU A 570 -11.63 -0.81 -9.07
N PHE A 571 -11.89 0.39 -9.59
CA PHE A 571 -11.41 1.63 -8.96
C PHE A 571 -11.96 1.81 -7.55
N PHE A 572 -13.23 1.50 -7.34
CA PHE A 572 -13.85 1.52 -6.02
C PHE A 572 -13.14 0.58 -5.05
N ALA A 573 -12.84 -0.66 -5.46
CA ALA A 573 -12.09 -1.62 -4.64
C ALA A 573 -10.66 -1.16 -4.34
N VAL A 574 -9.94 -0.66 -5.34
CA VAL A 574 -8.55 -0.17 -5.18
C VAL A 574 -8.50 1.07 -4.30
N PHE A 575 -9.51 1.94 -4.34
CA PHE A 575 -9.57 3.16 -3.54
C PHE A 575 -9.59 2.91 -2.03
N HIS A 576 -10.04 1.73 -1.61
CA HIS A 576 -10.04 1.32 -0.22
C HIS A 576 -8.65 0.94 0.31
N LEU A 577 -7.67 0.73 -0.58
CA LEU A 577 -6.26 0.43 -0.23
C LEU A 577 -6.11 -0.79 0.71
N ASP A 578 -7.07 -1.70 0.67
CA ASP A 578 -7.10 -2.88 1.53
C ASP A 578 -7.14 -4.15 0.65
N PRO A 579 -6.02 -4.87 0.54
CA PRO A 579 -5.93 -6.10 -0.24
C PRO A 579 -6.89 -7.20 0.23
N VAL A 580 -7.18 -7.26 1.53
CA VAL A 580 -8.05 -8.27 2.14
C VAL A 580 -9.51 -8.01 1.75
N ARG A 581 -9.90 -6.74 1.61
CA ARG A 581 -11.24 -6.32 1.17
C ARG A 581 -11.40 -6.16 -0.33
N LEU A 582 -10.31 -6.23 -1.12
CA LEU A 582 -10.32 -5.96 -2.56
C LEU A 582 -11.43 -6.73 -3.30
N LEU A 583 -11.50 -8.06 -3.12
CA LEU A 583 -12.50 -8.89 -3.79
C LEU A 583 -13.95 -8.62 -3.30
N PRO A 584 -14.24 -8.65 -1.98
CA PRO A 584 -15.53 -8.22 -1.45
C PRO A 584 -16.03 -6.87 -1.98
N THR A 585 -15.18 -5.84 -1.91
CA THR A 585 -15.50 -4.48 -2.33
C THR A 585 -15.67 -4.37 -3.84
N PHE A 586 -14.92 -5.15 -4.63
CA PHE A 586 -15.11 -5.24 -6.07
C PHE A 586 -16.48 -5.83 -6.44
N LEU A 587 -16.89 -6.92 -5.78
CA LEU A 587 -18.20 -7.55 -6.01
C LEU A 587 -19.36 -6.62 -5.63
N LEU A 588 -19.27 -5.95 -4.48
CA LEU A 588 -20.21 -4.90 -4.10
C LEU A 588 -20.21 -3.79 -5.16
N GLY A 589 -19.03 -3.41 -5.64
CA GLY A 589 -18.89 -2.35 -6.63
C GLY A 589 -19.56 -2.66 -7.97
N LEU A 590 -19.51 -3.92 -8.41
CA LEU A 590 -20.22 -4.42 -9.60
C LEU A 590 -21.74 -4.33 -9.41
N LEU A 591 -22.25 -4.74 -8.24
CA LEU A 591 -23.66 -4.67 -7.92
C LEU A 591 -24.15 -3.21 -7.93
N LEU A 592 -23.45 -2.32 -7.23
CA LEU A 592 -23.79 -0.90 -7.17
C LEU A 592 -23.79 -0.27 -8.57
N GLY A 593 -22.77 -0.56 -9.38
CA GLY A 593 -22.71 -0.06 -10.76
C GLY A 593 -23.83 -0.61 -11.65
N TYR A 594 -24.18 -1.88 -11.51
CA TYR A 594 -25.32 -2.49 -12.20
C TYR A 594 -26.64 -1.79 -11.83
N LEU A 595 -26.89 -1.57 -10.53
CA LEU A 595 -28.09 -0.87 -10.06
C LEU A 595 -28.18 0.55 -10.64
N THR A 596 -27.07 1.30 -10.65
CA THR A 596 -27.03 2.66 -11.23
C THR A 596 -27.35 2.67 -12.72
N ILE A 597 -26.72 1.81 -13.52
CA ILE A 597 -26.94 1.79 -14.98
C ILE A 597 -28.37 1.38 -15.31
N ARG A 598 -28.94 0.44 -14.55
CA ARG A 598 -30.30 -0.06 -14.79
C ARG A 598 -31.38 0.91 -14.35
N SER A 599 -31.25 1.56 -13.20
CA SER A 599 -32.22 2.56 -12.76
C SER A 599 -32.03 3.91 -13.43
N GLY A 600 -30.86 4.15 -14.02
CA GLY A 600 -30.44 5.46 -14.50
C GLY A 600 -30.26 6.48 -13.36
N SER A 601 -29.98 6.01 -12.14
CA SER A 601 -29.93 6.82 -10.93
C SER A 601 -28.87 6.36 -9.94
N ILE A 602 -28.06 7.29 -9.44
CA ILE A 602 -27.13 7.01 -8.33
C ILE A 602 -27.83 6.84 -6.98
N ILE A 603 -29.08 7.25 -6.84
CA ILE A 603 -29.82 7.09 -5.58
C ILE A 603 -30.01 5.60 -5.24
N SER A 604 -30.16 4.75 -6.27
CA SER A 604 -30.26 3.30 -6.06
C SER A 604 -28.98 2.71 -5.45
N SER A 605 -27.81 3.18 -5.89
CA SER A 605 -26.54 2.73 -5.35
C SER A 605 -26.22 3.39 -4.01
N MET A 606 -26.55 4.67 -3.81
CA MET A 606 -26.43 5.36 -2.51
C MET A 606 -27.18 4.63 -1.39
N ILE A 607 -28.44 4.28 -1.63
CA ILE A 607 -29.25 3.54 -0.66
C ILE A 607 -28.65 2.15 -0.41
N SER A 608 -28.32 1.42 -1.48
CA SER A 608 -27.79 0.06 -1.35
C SER A 608 -26.43 0.01 -0.64
N HIS A 609 -25.55 0.99 -0.91
CA HIS A 609 -24.25 1.14 -0.26
C HIS A 609 -24.42 1.54 1.22
N THR A 610 -25.31 2.50 1.51
CA THR A 610 -25.65 2.88 2.89
C THR A 610 -26.20 1.70 3.68
N ILE A 611 -27.06 0.86 3.08
CA ILE A 611 -27.59 -0.35 3.72
C ILE A 611 -26.47 -1.35 4.01
N ASN A 612 -25.57 -1.59 3.05
CA ASN A 612 -24.43 -2.50 3.21
C ASN A 612 -23.54 -2.09 4.39
N ASN A 613 -23.10 -0.83 4.42
CA ASN A 613 -22.21 -0.33 5.47
C ASN A 613 -22.94 -0.16 6.81
N GLY A 614 -24.20 0.28 6.76
CA GLY A 614 -25.04 0.47 7.94
C GLY A 614 -25.29 -0.85 8.66
N PHE A 615 -25.48 -1.94 7.91
CA PHE A 615 -25.59 -3.26 8.50
C PHE A 615 -24.30 -3.66 9.25
N ALA A 616 -23.11 -3.42 8.67
CA ALA A 616 -21.84 -3.70 9.35
C ALA A 616 -21.72 -2.93 10.69
N VAL A 617 -22.14 -1.66 10.71
CA VAL A 617 -22.20 -0.85 11.94
C VAL A 617 -23.20 -1.43 12.94
N LEU A 618 -24.39 -1.84 12.50
CA LEU A 618 -25.41 -2.43 13.36
C LEU A 618 -24.95 -3.75 13.98
N VAL A 619 -24.29 -4.62 13.20
CA VAL A 619 -23.72 -5.88 13.70
C VAL A 619 -22.68 -5.59 14.79
N ALA A 620 -21.76 -4.65 14.54
CA ALA A 620 -20.72 -4.28 15.49
C ALA A 620 -21.28 -3.61 16.76
N SER A 621 -22.34 -2.81 16.63
CA SER A 621 -22.91 -2.04 17.75
C SER A 621 -23.91 -2.82 18.59
N PHE A 622 -24.55 -3.85 18.01
CA PHE A 622 -25.64 -4.60 18.63
C PHE A 622 -25.40 -6.12 18.61
N GLU A 623 -24.16 -6.55 18.81
CA GLU A 623 -23.77 -7.99 18.85
C GLU A 623 -24.62 -8.80 19.86
N GLY A 624 -25.10 -8.16 20.93
CA GLY A 624 -25.99 -8.76 21.93
C GLY A 624 -27.46 -8.93 21.53
N ALA A 625 -27.91 -8.31 20.44
CA ALA A 625 -29.33 -8.35 20.04
C ALA A 625 -29.72 -9.74 19.52
N TRP A 626 -30.94 -10.20 19.86
CA TRP A 626 -31.44 -11.53 19.49
C TRP A 626 -31.39 -11.78 17.98
N ILE A 627 -31.65 -10.75 17.16
CA ILE A 627 -31.68 -10.86 15.70
C ILE A 627 -30.27 -11.07 15.14
N ILE A 628 -29.26 -10.40 15.71
CA ILE A 628 -27.85 -10.55 15.32
C ILE A 628 -27.34 -11.92 15.77
N ARG A 629 -27.65 -12.34 16.99
CA ARG A 629 -27.32 -13.69 17.49
C ARG A 629 -28.00 -14.84 16.73
N SER A 630 -29.12 -14.56 16.07
CA SER A 630 -29.79 -15.55 15.20
C SER A 630 -29.14 -15.64 13.82
N LEU A 631 -28.51 -14.55 13.37
CA LEU A 631 -27.80 -14.47 12.08
C LEU A 631 -26.37 -15.03 12.17
N PHE A 632 -25.72 -14.84 13.33
CA PHE A 632 -24.34 -15.27 13.59
C PHE A 632 -24.31 -16.28 14.73
N GLY A 633 -23.66 -17.42 14.52
CA GLY A 633 -23.48 -18.43 15.55
C GLY A 633 -22.60 -17.96 16.70
N ALA A 634 -22.48 -18.77 17.76
CA ALA A 634 -21.70 -18.44 18.96
C ALA A 634 -20.22 -18.09 18.70
N SER A 635 -19.67 -18.50 17.56
CA SER A 635 -18.33 -18.18 17.09
C SER A 635 -18.26 -16.93 16.17
N GLY A 636 -19.33 -16.14 16.06
CA GLY A 636 -19.43 -14.97 15.18
C GLY A 636 -19.52 -15.30 13.68
N GLN A 637 -19.78 -16.56 13.34
CA GLN A 637 -19.82 -17.06 11.96
C GLN A 637 -21.26 -17.13 11.43
N ILE A 638 -21.48 -16.78 10.15
CA ILE A 638 -22.77 -16.96 9.49
C ILE A 638 -23.02 -18.46 9.32
N HIS A 639 -24.22 -18.90 9.68
CA HIS A 639 -24.59 -20.29 9.55
C HIS A 639 -24.79 -20.71 8.07
N HIS A 640 -24.16 -21.81 7.66
CA HIS A 640 -24.22 -22.31 6.28
C HIS A 640 -25.66 -22.54 5.76
N TRP A 641 -26.59 -22.97 6.63
CA TRP A 641 -27.99 -23.23 6.27
C TRP A 641 -28.77 -21.97 5.88
N MET A 642 -28.27 -20.77 6.24
CA MET A 642 -28.89 -19.50 5.88
C MET A 642 -28.60 -19.08 4.43
N MET A 643 -27.57 -19.66 3.81
CA MET A 643 -27.12 -19.22 2.49
C MET A 643 -28.10 -19.53 1.34
N PRO A 644 -28.71 -20.73 1.24
CA PRO A 644 -29.69 -21.00 0.19
C PRO A 644 -30.86 -20.01 0.13
N PRO A 645 -31.58 -19.69 1.23
CA PRO A 645 -32.66 -18.69 1.18
C PRO A 645 -32.13 -17.28 0.89
N VAL A 646 -30.96 -16.89 1.43
CA VAL A 646 -30.34 -15.58 1.14
C VAL A 646 -30.04 -15.43 -0.35
N VAL A 647 -29.42 -16.44 -0.97
CA VAL A 647 -29.11 -16.44 -2.41
C VAL A 647 -30.39 -16.43 -3.25
N LEU A 648 -31.41 -17.18 -2.84
CA LEU A 648 -32.71 -17.19 -3.53
C LEU A 648 -33.38 -15.82 -3.50
N ILE A 649 -33.45 -15.16 -2.33
CA ILE A 649 -34.01 -13.81 -2.19
C ILE A 649 -33.22 -12.83 -3.05
N PHE A 650 -31.88 -12.90 -3.02
CA PHE A 650 -31.02 -12.05 -3.84
C PHE A 650 -31.33 -12.19 -5.34
N ILE A 651 -31.39 -13.42 -5.84
CA ILE A 651 -31.66 -13.69 -7.26
C ILE A 651 -33.06 -13.20 -7.64
N ILE A 652 -34.09 -13.51 -6.85
CA ILE A 652 -35.47 -13.08 -7.12
C ILE A 652 -35.57 -11.56 -7.13
N ALA A 653 -35.02 -10.88 -6.12
CA ALA A 653 -35.04 -9.43 -6.02
C ALA A 653 -34.29 -8.77 -7.20
N LEU A 654 -33.14 -9.33 -7.60
CA LEU A 654 -32.36 -8.85 -8.75
C LEU A 654 -33.13 -9.04 -10.07
N LEU A 655 -33.81 -10.17 -10.26
CA LEU A 655 -34.66 -10.44 -11.43
C LEU A 655 -35.89 -9.53 -11.47
N MET A 656 -36.54 -9.31 -10.33
CA MET A 656 -37.66 -8.37 -10.21
C MET A 656 -37.21 -6.94 -10.49
N PHE A 657 -36.05 -6.54 -9.99
CA PHE A 657 -35.47 -5.22 -10.27
C PHE A 657 -35.09 -5.09 -11.74
N HIS A 658 -34.54 -6.15 -12.34
CA HIS A 658 -34.26 -6.20 -13.77
C HIS A 658 -35.54 -5.98 -14.58
N LYS A 659 -36.64 -6.67 -14.25
CA LYS A 659 -37.94 -6.49 -14.90
C LYS A 659 -38.55 -5.10 -14.64
N ALA A 660 -38.48 -4.58 -13.42
CA ALA A 660 -39.00 -3.27 -13.05
C ALA A 660 -38.23 -2.10 -13.71
N THR A 661 -36.98 -2.35 -14.11
CA THR A 661 -36.14 -1.42 -14.89
C THR A 661 -36.16 -1.70 -16.39
N ALA A 662 -36.75 -2.83 -16.81
CA ALA A 662 -36.95 -3.15 -18.22
C ALA A 662 -38.12 -2.35 -18.78
N ASN A 663 -37.87 -1.12 -19.26
CA ASN A 663 -38.80 -0.44 -20.15
C ASN A 663 -38.11 0.49 -21.15
N LYS A 664 -38.16 0.06 -22.43
CA LYS A 664 -38.24 0.80 -23.71
C LYS A 664 -37.35 2.05 -23.94
N GLU A 665 -36.03 1.93 -23.82
CA GLU A 665 -35.09 2.82 -24.52
C GLU A 665 -34.29 2.02 -25.55
N LEU A 666 -34.96 1.67 -26.65
CA LEU A 666 -34.35 1.25 -27.93
C LEU A 666 -34.79 2.16 -29.08
N LYS A 667 -35.33 3.34 -28.77
CA LYS A 667 -35.65 4.39 -29.72
C LYS A 667 -35.14 5.71 -29.15
N CYS A 668 -33.86 6.01 -29.37
CA CYS A 668 -33.35 7.35 -29.60
C CYS A 668 -31.83 7.28 -29.76
N VAL A 669 -31.39 7.71 -30.95
CA VAL A 669 -30.03 8.06 -31.39
C VAL A 669 -29.18 6.89 -31.92
N GLU A 670 -29.48 6.50 -33.16
CA GLU A 670 -28.45 6.32 -34.20
C GLU A 670 -27.66 7.62 -34.40
#